data_AF-A0A3B6LUU7-F1
#
_entry.id   AF-A0A3B6LUU7-F1
#
_cell.length_a   1.000
_cell.length_b   1.000
_cell.length_c   1.000
_cell.angle_alpha   90.00
_cell.angle_beta   90.00
_cell.angle_gamma   90.00
#
_symmetry.space_group_name_H-M   'P 1'
#
loop_
_entity.id
_entity.type
_entity.pdbx_description
1 polymer ?
#
loop_
_entity_poly.entity_id
_entity_poly.type
_entity_poly.pdbx_seq_one_letter_code
_entity_poly.pdbx_strand_id
1 'polypeptide(L)'
;MDVESFLASCAASGDAAYGAAEAVLERLQDPASRSAARRLLGAVRRRVASVYGNEECPRAFNFRIRDVVLEPHLKGSQQRNMLTMMEMPSIFIPEDQSFTFYEGLNQHPDPAFKDKIVAELGCGNGWISIALAEKWSPLKVYGLDINPRVIKIAWINLYLNALDDDGLSIYDGEGKTLLDKVEFHESDLLAYCRDNKIELDHIVGCIPQILNPNPEAMSNIIIENSSEEFLYSLRNYYALQDFVEDQFGLGLIARAVEEGIAIINPMGIMIFNMGGRPGQGVCERVLLRRGLRINKLWQTNIMQVSDADISALVEIEKIYPHHFELFMDLHGDQPVSARTALAYMKSGGRVSHAFSVYSCQLRQPNQVKKLFESIKNGLHEVGSSLDLSFDDDSVADEKIPFLVYLAQFLKDDRLNPCEPPAGCLNFWNIVAEFMKSYHHIPLTPEGRADCNRAEDTVTVIEAPCRSDLLIELVRKLKPQVIVTGIAHFEVVTSAAFVNLLSATQDVGSRLLLDISEHLELSNLPNSNGVLKYLAGNTLPSHAAILCGLVKNQVYSDLEVAFAISEDAAVCKALSQTIEILEGHTSVISQHYYGCLLHELLAFQIGDHHAQQERQPAEVTPQKIIGFSNSALTTLEEAEFFVPESKDCSVIHMDLDRSFLSVPSAVSASIFESFVRQNITDSEADVRSSIEKLVGNNYGLPGDDCPDIAESAYRKEIVYGSSCLALFNKLIICCVQEQGTFFFPMGTNGHYVAAAKFMNAKTLTIPTNVESGFKIEPIALDAALEDAIENNNVFRPWVYISGPTINPSGFLYSDNEIKDLVSVCAHRSARVVIDTSFSGLEFQTDGWSRWNLSTLSYDICLCSTLTYFMLGELSLQLTASGLDFGFLICSKPPNVELSFGSLSQPHKTLKYAFRKLLGLKNECDEHFSSPFYSLIMEQQDKGQEWFEQVQKADKGKLSNIIMEQREKLKKRANKLRKTLESCGWDVVGGDGGISMLAKPTAYISRSFKIDGFEGKLDGCNIREAVLRSTGLCISSSKWTGIPDYCRFSFALETSEFERAMDCIIRFRELVLGEEQGSI
;
A
#
# COMPACT_ATOMS: atom_id res chain seq x y z
N MET A 1 53.32 -35.97 16.13
CA MET A 1 52.22 -36.96 16.22
C MET A 1 52.40 -37.97 15.10
N ASP A 2 52.60 -39.24 15.46
CA ASP A 2 52.61 -40.37 14.53
C ASP A 2 51.20 -41.01 14.45
N VAL A 3 51.04 -42.01 13.58
CA VAL A 3 49.74 -42.66 13.30
C VAL A 3 49.12 -43.27 14.56
N GLU A 4 49.92 -43.99 15.36
CA GLU A 4 49.41 -44.70 16.54
C GLU A 4 49.06 -43.71 17.67
N SER A 5 49.83 -42.62 17.84
CA SER A 5 49.49 -41.53 18.75
C SER A 5 48.19 -40.84 18.37
N PHE A 6 47.93 -40.61 17.06
CA PHE A 6 46.68 -40.02 16.60
C PHE A 6 45.48 -40.93 16.89
N LEU A 7 45.59 -42.21 16.53
CA LEU A 7 44.53 -43.21 16.77
C LEU A 7 44.24 -43.39 18.26
N ALA A 8 45.27 -43.41 19.11
CA ALA A 8 45.11 -43.50 20.56
C ALA A 8 44.33 -42.31 21.15
N SER A 9 44.60 -41.09 20.67
CA SER A 9 43.83 -39.89 21.07
C SER A 9 42.36 -39.97 20.62
N CYS A 10 42.10 -40.44 19.40
CA CYS A 10 40.75 -40.54 18.86
C CYS A 10 39.89 -41.62 19.54
N ALA A 11 40.50 -42.69 20.04
CA ALA A 11 39.80 -43.75 20.76
C ALA A 11 39.19 -43.31 22.11
N ALA A 12 39.64 -42.20 22.69
CA ALA A 12 39.25 -41.79 24.04
C ALA A 12 37.80 -41.25 24.12
N SER A 13 37.39 -40.38 23.20
CA SER A 13 36.04 -39.82 23.09
C SER A 13 35.86 -39.09 21.76
N GLY A 14 34.62 -38.73 21.39
CA GLY A 14 34.32 -37.88 20.24
C GLY A 14 35.03 -36.51 20.30
N ASP A 15 34.99 -35.84 21.45
CA ASP A 15 35.71 -34.58 21.68
C ASP A 15 37.24 -34.72 21.52
N ALA A 16 37.82 -35.83 21.99
CA ALA A 16 39.25 -36.08 21.84
C ALA A 16 39.64 -36.37 20.39
N ALA A 17 38.79 -37.07 19.65
CA ALA A 17 38.96 -37.28 18.20
C ALA A 17 38.86 -35.96 17.42
N TYR A 18 37.91 -35.10 17.79
CA TYR A 18 37.78 -33.76 17.24
C TYR A 18 39.02 -32.89 17.52
N GLY A 19 39.48 -32.83 18.78
CA GLY A 19 40.70 -32.09 19.13
C GLY A 19 41.96 -32.62 18.44
N ALA A 20 42.05 -33.93 18.21
CA ALA A 20 43.13 -34.52 17.41
C ALA A 20 43.06 -34.11 15.94
N ALA A 21 41.86 -34.05 15.35
CA ALA A 21 41.65 -33.59 13.98
C ALA A 21 41.94 -32.09 13.83
N GLU A 22 41.55 -31.26 14.81
CA GLU A 22 41.88 -29.84 14.87
C GLU A 22 43.40 -29.60 14.87
N ALA A 23 44.14 -30.34 15.70
CA ALA A 23 45.61 -30.28 15.72
C ALA A 23 46.25 -30.71 14.38
N VAL A 24 45.58 -31.59 13.60
CA VAL A 24 46.01 -31.91 12.23
C VAL A 24 45.67 -30.77 11.27
N LEU A 25 44.51 -30.13 11.42
CA LEU A 25 44.09 -29.00 10.58
C LEU A 25 45.05 -27.81 10.71
N GLU A 26 45.49 -27.43 11.91
CA GLU A 26 46.47 -26.36 12.11
C GLU A 26 47.75 -26.62 11.29
N ARG A 27 48.19 -27.88 11.25
CA ARG A 27 49.36 -28.32 10.47
C ARG A 27 49.09 -28.41 8.97
N LEU A 28 47.84 -28.64 8.56
CA LEU A 28 47.44 -28.58 7.15
C LEU A 28 47.38 -27.13 6.65
N GLN A 29 46.95 -26.21 7.49
CA GLN A 29 46.87 -24.79 7.17
C GLN A 29 48.26 -24.17 7.01
N ASP A 30 49.22 -24.52 7.88
CA ASP A 30 50.62 -24.10 7.75
C ASP A 30 51.33 -24.73 6.53
N PRO A 31 51.76 -23.94 5.52
CA PRO A 31 52.45 -24.44 4.34
C PRO A 31 53.71 -25.26 4.65
N ALA A 32 54.42 -24.98 5.75
CA ALA A 32 55.66 -25.66 6.09
C ALA A 32 55.42 -27.10 6.59
N SER A 33 54.27 -27.36 7.22
CA SER A 33 53.92 -28.66 7.82
C SER A 33 52.81 -29.41 7.06
N ARG A 34 52.16 -28.77 6.09
CA ARG A 34 51.04 -29.30 5.28
C ARG A 34 51.29 -30.67 4.68
N SER A 35 52.38 -30.85 3.92
CA SER A 35 52.65 -32.12 3.25
C SER A 35 52.95 -33.25 4.24
N ALA A 36 53.51 -32.93 5.43
CA ALA A 36 53.69 -33.93 6.48
C ALA A 36 52.37 -34.32 7.16
N ALA A 37 51.46 -33.35 7.37
CA ALA A 37 50.13 -33.60 7.91
C ALA A 37 49.25 -34.42 6.94
N ARG A 38 49.30 -34.12 5.63
CA ARG A 38 48.57 -34.89 4.61
C ARG A 38 49.06 -36.33 4.48
N ARG A 39 50.38 -36.56 4.57
CA ARG A 39 50.97 -37.92 4.62
C ARG A 39 50.53 -38.70 5.87
N LEU A 40 50.40 -38.02 7.01
CA LEU A 40 49.85 -38.62 8.23
C LEU A 40 48.40 -39.10 8.00
N LEU A 41 47.53 -38.25 7.46
CA LEU A 41 46.13 -38.64 7.15
C LEU A 41 46.06 -39.80 6.15
N GLY A 42 46.91 -39.81 5.12
CA GLY A 42 47.00 -40.92 4.17
C GLY A 42 47.45 -42.23 4.83
N ALA A 43 48.39 -42.17 5.77
CA ALA A 43 48.84 -43.32 6.55
C ALA A 43 47.76 -43.82 7.53
N VAL A 44 47.04 -42.90 8.19
CA VAL A 44 45.89 -43.20 9.06
C VAL A 44 44.81 -43.94 8.25
N ARG A 45 44.42 -43.42 7.07
CA ARG A 45 43.43 -44.05 6.19
C ARG A 45 43.81 -45.50 5.84
N ARG A 46 45.07 -45.74 5.43
CA ARG A 46 45.57 -47.10 5.11
C ARG A 46 45.61 -48.01 6.33
N ARG A 47 46.02 -47.48 7.48
CA ARG A 47 46.09 -48.24 8.73
C ARG A 47 44.71 -48.68 9.20
N VAL A 48 43.73 -47.77 9.18
CA VAL A 48 42.34 -48.07 9.53
C VAL A 48 41.74 -49.11 8.59
N ALA A 49 41.88 -48.92 7.27
CA ALA A 49 41.33 -49.83 6.26
C ALA A 49 41.95 -51.25 6.27
N SER A 50 43.17 -51.40 6.79
CA SER A 50 43.86 -52.70 6.86
C SER A 50 43.59 -53.49 8.15
N VAL A 51 43.08 -52.84 9.20
CA VAL A 51 42.90 -53.45 10.54
C VAL A 51 41.43 -53.63 10.91
N TYR A 52 40.56 -52.70 10.54
CA TYR A 52 39.13 -52.75 10.86
C TYR A 52 38.32 -52.59 9.57
N GLY A 53 37.29 -53.42 9.39
CA GLY A 53 36.35 -53.22 8.30
C GLY A 53 35.71 -51.83 8.39
N ASN A 54 35.27 -51.28 7.25
CA ASN A 54 34.67 -49.95 7.14
C ASN A 54 33.51 -49.67 8.12
N GLU A 55 32.89 -50.70 8.70
CA GLU A 55 31.77 -50.60 9.64
C GLU A 55 32.16 -50.60 11.14
N GLU A 56 33.36 -51.07 11.51
CA GLU A 56 33.80 -51.14 12.92
C GLU A 56 34.62 -49.93 13.39
N CYS A 57 35.16 -49.15 12.44
CA CYS A 57 36.02 -47.99 12.72
C CYS A 57 35.39 -46.89 13.59
N PRO A 58 34.13 -46.46 13.36
CA PRO A 58 33.52 -45.38 14.17
C PRO A 58 33.39 -45.76 15.65
N ARG A 59 33.19 -47.05 15.95
CA ARG A 59 33.07 -47.57 17.32
C ARG A 59 34.41 -47.67 18.05
N ALA A 60 35.51 -47.76 17.31
CA ALA A 60 36.85 -47.91 17.87
C ALA A 60 37.58 -46.56 18.04
N PHE A 61 37.36 -45.60 17.13
CA PHE A 61 38.14 -44.37 17.07
C PHE A 61 37.32 -43.08 16.96
N ASN A 62 35.99 -43.12 17.04
CA ASN A 62 35.11 -41.93 16.93
C ASN A 62 35.31 -41.10 15.65
N PHE A 63 35.85 -41.70 14.57
CA PHE A 63 35.87 -41.12 13.22
C PHE A 63 35.92 -42.25 12.17
N ARG A 64 35.71 -41.89 10.91
CA ARG A 64 35.93 -42.75 9.74
C ARG A 64 36.48 -41.92 8.59
N ILE A 65 37.39 -42.49 7.80
CA ILE A 65 37.77 -41.93 6.49
C ILE A 65 37.27 -42.90 5.44
N ARG A 66 36.35 -42.46 4.58
CA ARG A 66 35.82 -43.27 3.48
C ARG A 66 35.79 -42.49 2.19
N ASP A 67 35.71 -43.24 1.11
CA ASP A 67 35.52 -42.67 -0.20
C ASP A 67 34.01 -42.61 -0.53
N VAL A 68 33.54 -41.44 -0.92
CA VAL A 68 32.15 -41.16 -1.32
C VAL A 68 32.09 -41.13 -2.84
N VAL A 69 31.27 -42.00 -3.43
CA VAL A 69 31.08 -42.10 -4.89
C VAL A 69 30.00 -41.11 -5.32
N LEU A 70 30.31 -40.22 -6.26
CA LEU A 70 29.39 -39.16 -6.70
C LEU A 70 28.36 -39.65 -7.73
N GLU A 71 28.78 -40.49 -8.69
CA GLU A 71 27.92 -40.99 -9.77
C GLU A 71 28.19 -42.48 -10.05
N PRO A 72 27.53 -43.41 -9.32
CA PRO A 72 27.79 -44.85 -9.46
C PRO A 72 27.41 -45.44 -10.83
N HIS A 73 26.64 -44.72 -11.67
CA HIS A 73 26.11 -45.20 -12.95
C HIS A 73 26.90 -44.76 -14.20
N LEU A 74 27.83 -43.81 -14.09
CA LEU A 74 28.64 -43.31 -15.21
C LEU A 74 30.01 -44.00 -15.25
N LYS A 75 30.13 -45.03 -16.10
CA LYS A 75 31.42 -45.65 -16.44
C LYS A 75 32.04 -44.93 -17.65
N GLY A 76 33.05 -44.09 -17.42
CA GLY A 76 33.97 -43.63 -18.48
C GLY A 76 34.27 -42.13 -18.59
N SER A 77 33.87 -41.28 -17.65
CA SER A 77 34.28 -39.86 -17.66
C SER A 77 35.73 -39.69 -17.18
N GLN A 78 36.44 -38.67 -17.71
CA GLN A 78 37.80 -38.29 -17.29
C GLN A 78 37.83 -37.54 -15.94
N GLN A 79 36.67 -37.32 -15.30
CA GLN A 79 36.56 -36.65 -14.01
C GLN A 79 36.68 -37.65 -12.85
N ARG A 80 37.21 -37.18 -11.71
CA ARG A 80 37.27 -37.97 -10.48
C ARG A 80 35.85 -38.21 -10.00
N ASN A 81 35.47 -39.48 -9.88
CA ASN A 81 34.11 -39.88 -9.49
C ASN A 81 34.01 -40.21 -7.98
N MET A 82 34.98 -39.72 -7.18
CA MET A 82 35.12 -40.18 -5.80
C MET A 82 35.84 -39.14 -4.93
N LEU A 83 35.24 -38.79 -3.79
CA LEU A 83 35.79 -37.87 -2.79
C LEU A 83 36.23 -38.64 -1.55
N THR A 84 37.43 -38.37 -1.04
CA THR A 84 37.89 -38.94 0.23
C THR A 84 37.45 -38.03 1.37
N MET A 85 36.59 -38.54 2.25
CA MET A 85 35.93 -37.77 3.30
C MET A 85 36.25 -38.34 4.68
N MET A 86 36.62 -37.46 5.61
CA MET A 86 36.65 -37.72 7.04
C MET A 86 35.28 -37.39 7.63
N GLU A 87 34.71 -38.35 8.34
CA GLU A 87 33.41 -38.30 9.01
C GLU A 87 33.62 -38.54 10.51
N MET A 88 32.85 -37.85 11.33
CA MET A 88 32.80 -38.09 12.78
C MET A 88 31.35 -38.43 13.16
N PRO A 89 31.10 -39.29 14.16
CA PRO A 89 29.75 -39.68 14.57
C PRO A 89 28.81 -38.50 14.90
N SER A 90 29.36 -37.39 15.41
CA SER A 90 28.63 -36.15 15.74
C SER A 90 28.56 -35.12 14.61
N ILE A 91 29.13 -35.41 13.43
CA ILE A 91 29.23 -34.50 12.29
C ILE A 91 28.58 -35.17 11.08
N PHE A 92 27.74 -34.42 10.36
CA PHE A 92 26.93 -34.89 9.24
C PHE A 92 27.64 -35.90 8.32
N ILE A 93 26.98 -37.05 8.09
CA ILE A 93 27.39 -38.08 7.13
C ILE A 93 26.55 -37.86 5.85
N PRO A 94 27.10 -38.01 4.63
CA PRO A 94 26.30 -38.07 3.40
C PRO A 94 25.21 -39.15 3.53
N GLU A 95 23.97 -38.71 3.69
CA GLU A 95 22.74 -39.50 3.81
C GLU A 95 21.81 -39.25 2.61
N ASP A 96 20.78 -40.08 2.44
CA ASP A 96 19.86 -40.09 1.29
C ASP A 96 19.33 -38.69 0.88
N GLN A 97 19.10 -37.80 1.84
CA GLN A 97 18.64 -36.42 1.60
C GLN A 97 19.68 -35.57 0.85
N SER A 98 20.94 -35.65 1.26
CA SER A 98 22.03 -34.86 0.67
C SER A 98 22.42 -35.39 -0.72
N PHE A 99 22.31 -36.71 -0.95
CA PHE A 99 22.44 -37.28 -2.29
C PHE A 99 21.30 -36.86 -3.20
N THR A 100 20.06 -36.87 -2.70
CA THR A 100 18.90 -36.39 -3.45
C THR A 100 19.07 -34.91 -3.84
N PHE A 101 19.62 -34.08 -2.95
CA PHE A 101 19.92 -32.69 -3.26
C PHE A 101 20.98 -32.57 -4.36
N TYR A 102 22.09 -33.32 -4.26
CA TYR A 102 23.13 -33.35 -5.29
C TYR A 102 22.62 -33.88 -6.64
N GLU A 103 21.75 -34.89 -6.65
CA GLU A 103 21.05 -35.36 -7.85
C GLU A 103 20.19 -34.24 -8.47
N GLY A 104 19.48 -33.48 -7.65
CA GLY A 104 18.72 -32.32 -8.12
C GLY A 104 19.61 -31.23 -8.72
N LEU A 105 20.78 -30.96 -8.13
CA LEU A 105 21.78 -30.05 -8.70
C LEU A 105 22.28 -30.56 -10.06
N ASN A 106 22.43 -31.87 -10.22
CA ASN A 106 22.82 -32.50 -11.50
C ASN A 106 21.75 -32.40 -12.60
N GLN A 107 20.47 -32.15 -12.26
CA GLN A 107 19.43 -31.91 -13.27
C GLN A 107 19.50 -30.50 -13.88
N HIS A 108 20.31 -29.61 -13.30
CA HIS A 108 20.50 -28.25 -13.82
C HIS A 108 21.47 -28.27 -15.03
N PRO A 109 21.24 -27.49 -16.11
CA PRO A 109 22.07 -27.50 -17.31
C PRO A 109 23.56 -27.21 -17.08
N ASP A 110 24.43 -27.87 -17.86
CA ASP A 110 25.84 -28.14 -17.57
C ASP A 110 26.85 -26.95 -17.51
N PRO A 111 26.55 -25.69 -17.91
CA PRO A 111 27.44 -24.57 -17.55
C PRO A 111 26.97 -23.77 -16.33
N ALA A 112 25.92 -24.19 -15.60
CA ALA A 112 25.28 -23.32 -14.60
C ALA A 112 26.20 -22.77 -13.51
N PHE A 113 27.14 -23.58 -13.01
CA PHE A 113 28.06 -23.16 -11.94
C PHE A 113 29.44 -22.73 -12.44
N LYS A 114 29.72 -22.82 -13.75
CA LYS A 114 31.05 -22.51 -14.29
C LYS A 114 31.35 -21.02 -14.19
N ASP A 115 32.56 -20.69 -13.71
CA ASP A 115 33.02 -19.31 -13.52
C ASP A 115 32.12 -18.47 -12.59
N LYS A 116 31.34 -19.12 -11.72
CA LYS A 116 30.40 -18.48 -10.79
C LYS A 116 30.93 -18.40 -9.37
N ILE A 117 30.44 -17.41 -8.62
CA ILE A 117 30.59 -17.33 -7.17
C ILE A 117 29.36 -17.99 -6.52
N VAL A 118 29.60 -19.03 -5.73
CA VAL A 118 28.56 -19.88 -5.14
C VAL A 118 28.67 -19.83 -3.62
N ALA A 119 27.54 -19.74 -2.90
CA ALA A 119 27.47 -20.02 -1.48
C ALA A 119 26.63 -21.29 -1.23
N GLU A 120 27.14 -22.22 -0.43
CA GLU A 120 26.41 -23.38 0.08
C GLU A 120 26.01 -23.13 1.54
N LEU A 121 24.70 -23.10 1.81
CA LEU A 121 24.11 -22.98 3.14
C LEU A 121 23.90 -24.36 3.76
N GLY A 122 24.44 -24.56 4.97
CA GLY A 122 24.43 -25.84 5.67
C GLY A 122 25.41 -26.84 5.06
N CYS A 123 26.64 -26.38 4.75
CA CYS A 123 27.60 -27.20 4.02
C CYS A 123 28.07 -28.45 4.79
N GLY A 124 27.83 -28.53 6.10
CA GLY A 124 28.21 -29.67 6.91
C GLY A 124 29.71 -29.98 6.81
N ASN A 125 30.05 -31.20 6.42
CA ASN A 125 31.43 -31.64 6.25
C ASN A 125 32.07 -31.22 4.90
N GLY A 126 31.38 -30.40 4.10
CA GLY A 126 31.90 -29.77 2.88
C GLY A 126 31.86 -30.61 1.60
N TRP A 127 31.28 -31.81 1.62
CA TRP A 127 31.36 -32.72 0.47
C TRP A 127 30.68 -32.18 -0.80
N ILE A 128 29.53 -31.52 -0.69
CA ILE A 128 28.82 -30.94 -1.83
C ILE A 128 29.60 -29.74 -2.38
N SER A 129 30.08 -28.83 -1.53
CA SER A 129 30.99 -27.73 -1.91
C SER A 129 32.18 -28.23 -2.74
N ILE A 130 32.82 -29.31 -2.29
CA ILE A 130 33.97 -29.92 -2.99
C ILE A 130 33.52 -30.56 -4.31
N ALA A 131 32.42 -31.30 -4.31
CA ALA A 131 31.86 -31.93 -5.51
C ALA A 131 31.45 -30.88 -6.57
N LEU A 132 30.88 -29.76 -6.13
CA LEU A 132 30.52 -28.62 -6.97
C LEU A 132 31.76 -28.05 -7.66
N ALA A 133 32.83 -27.84 -6.87
CA ALA A 133 34.08 -27.29 -7.36
C ALA A 133 34.79 -28.21 -8.37
N GLU A 134 34.76 -29.52 -8.14
CA GLU A 134 35.39 -30.53 -8.99
C GLU A 134 34.63 -30.74 -10.31
N LYS A 135 33.30 -30.76 -10.26
CA LYS A 135 32.47 -31.07 -11.44
C LYS A 135 32.30 -29.89 -12.38
N TRP A 136 31.99 -28.70 -11.86
CA TRP A 136 31.53 -27.57 -12.68
C TRP A 136 32.51 -26.38 -12.78
N SER A 137 33.68 -26.44 -12.14
CA SER A 137 34.69 -25.37 -12.21
C SER A 137 34.15 -23.95 -11.90
N PRO A 138 33.54 -23.72 -10.73
CA PRO A 138 33.16 -22.38 -10.28
C PRO A 138 34.39 -21.50 -10.05
N LEU A 139 34.18 -20.18 -10.05
CA LEU A 139 35.21 -19.21 -9.67
C LEU A 139 35.54 -19.34 -8.18
N LYS A 140 34.50 -19.45 -7.35
CA LYS A 140 34.61 -19.61 -5.90
C LYS A 140 33.38 -20.28 -5.30
N VAL A 141 33.57 -21.10 -4.28
CA VAL A 141 32.52 -21.73 -3.47
C VAL A 141 32.77 -21.38 -1.99
N TYR A 142 31.80 -20.77 -1.35
CA TYR A 142 31.77 -20.49 0.08
C TYR A 142 30.84 -21.50 0.76
N GLY A 143 31.40 -22.47 1.46
CA GLY A 143 30.62 -23.36 2.33
C GLY A 143 30.38 -22.69 3.68
N LEU A 144 29.11 -22.53 4.03
CA LEU A 144 28.65 -21.80 5.21
C LEU A 144 27.88 -22.74 6.14
N ASP A 145 28.26 -22.76 7.40
CA ASP A 145 27.58 -23.54 8.44
C ASP A 145 27.65 -22.82 9.78
N ILE A 146 26.60 -22.96 10.58
CA ILE A 146 26.52 -22.34 11.91
C ILE A 146 27.34 -23.13 12.95
N ASN A 147 27.65 -24.40 12.68
CA ASN A 147 28.40 -25.25 13.60
C ASN A 147 29.92 -25.12 13.35
N PRO A 148 30.69 -24.53 14.29
CA PRO A 148 32.13 -24.35 14.09
C PRO A 148 32.90 -25.67 13.96
N ARG A 149 32.40 -26.77 14.53
CA ARG A 149 33.06 -28.08 14.44
C ARG A 149 33.03 -28.66 13.03
N VAL A 150 31.90 -28.52 12.33
CA VAL A 150 31.77 -29.09 10.98
C VAL A 150 32.61 -28.32 9.96
N ILE A 151 32.78 -27.00 10.16
CA ILE A 151 33.65 -26.15 9.34
C ILE A 151 35.11 -26.62 9.41
N LYS A 152 35.63 -26.94 10.60
CA LYS A 152 37.01 -27.47 10.72
C LYS A 152 37.17 -28.80 10.00
N ILE A 153 36.18 -29.69 10.09
CA ILE A 153 36.21 -30.96 9.34
C ILE A 153 36.08 -30.74 7.83
N ALA A 154 35.27 -29.79 7.38
CA ALA A 154 35.15 -29.40 5.98
C ALA A 154 36.49 -28.92 5.40
N TRP A 155 37.25 -28.14 6.16
CA TRP A 155 38.62 -27.78 5.78
C TRP A 155 39.55 -28.98 5.65
N ILE A 156 39.51 -29.94 6.60
CA ILE A 156 40.31 -31.18 6.49
C ILE A 156 39.93 -31.96 5.23
N ASN A 157 38.63 -32.07 4.93
CA ASN A 157 38.11 -32.74 3.74
C ASN A 157 38.54 -32.05 2.45
N LEU A 158 38.62 -30.72 2.44
CA LEU A 158 39.18 -29.97 1.32
C LEU A 158 40.63 -30.36 1.06
N TYR A 159 41.46 -30.41 2.11
CA TYR A 159 42.86 -30.83 1.98
C TYR A 159 43.03 -32.29 1.55
N LEU A 160 42.15 -33.19 1.99
CA LEU A 160 42.16 -34.60 1.56
C LEU A 160 41.97 -34.75 0.04
N ASN A 161 41.18 -33.86 -0.56
CA ASN A 161 40.85 -33.91 -1.99
C ASN A 161 41.71 -32.97 -2.85
N ALA A 162 42.23 -31.88 -2.28
CA ALA A 162 43.11 -30.92 -2.96
C ALA A 162 44.58 -31.36 -3.03
N LEU A 163 44.99 -32.30 -2.17
CA LEU A 163 46.36 -32.81 -2.10
C LEU A 163 46.38 -34.33 -2.31
N ASP A 164 47.41 -34.83 -2.99
CA ASP A 164 47.67 -36.26 -3.11
C ASP A 164 48.20 -36.88 -1.80
N ASP A 165 48.45 -38.19 -1.80
CA ASP A 165 48.92 -38.90 -0.60
C ASP A 165 50.35 -38.53 -0.16
N ASP A 166 51.13 -37.90 -1.03
CA ASP A 166 52.46 -37.35 -0.73
C ASP A 166 52.40 -35.89 -0.24
N GLY A 167 51.23 -35.27 -0.34
CA GLY A 167 50.96 -33.90 0.08
C GLY A 167 51.32 -32.85 -0.97
N LEU A 168 51.34 -33.23 -2.24
CA LEU A 168 51.47 -32.33 -3.38
C LEU A 168 50.09 -31.88 -3.88
N SER A 169 50.01 -30.65 -4.39
CA SER A 169 48.77 -30.09 -4.92
C SER A 169 48.27 -30.82 -6.16
N ILE A 170 46.97 -31.09 -6.19
CA ILE A 170 46.25 -31.61 -7.34
C ILE A 170 45.70 -30.42 -8.11
N TYR A 171 46.05 -30.36 -9.40
CA TYR A 171 45.64 -29.29 -10.31
C TYR A 171 44.59 -29.81 -11.29
N ASP A 172 43.60 -28.96 -11.57
CA ASP A 172 42.61 -29.19 -12.61
C ASP A 172 43.12 -28.76 -14.00
N GLY A 173 42.27 -28.88 -15.03
CA GLY A 173 42.57 -28.49 -16.40
C GLY A 173 42.83 -26.98 -16.62
N GLU A 174 42.53 -26.14 -15.63
CA GLU A 174 42.81 -24.69 -15.63
C GLU A 174 44.08 -24.34 -14.84
N GLY A 175 44.78 -25.35 -14.28
CA GLY A 175 45.96 -25.13 -13.44
C GLY A 175 45.63 -24.57 -12.05
N LYS A 176 44.38 -24.70 -11.59
CA LYS A 176 43.94 -24.33 -10.24
C LYS A 176 43.79 -25.57 -9.36
N THR A 177 43.88 -25.38 -8.06
CA THR A 177 43.61 -26.42 -7.06
C THR A 177 42.24 -26.19 -6.42
N LEU A 178 41.68 -27.21 -5.77
CA LEU A 178 40.45 -27.04 -4.97
C LEU A 178 40.62 -25.99 -3.85
N LEU A 179 41.84 -25.79 -3.33
CA LEU A 179 42.14 -24.75 -2.34
C LEU A 179 42.00 -23.33 -2.90
N ASP A 180 42.13 -23.15 -4.22
CA ASP A 180 41.90 -21.86 -4.86
C ASP A 180 40.39 -21.58 -5.02
N LYS A 181 39.58 -22.64 -5.10
CA LYS A 181 38.15 -22.59 -5.44
C LYS A 181 37.21 -22.67 -4.25
N VAL A 182 37.55 -23.30 -3.14
CA VAL A 182 36.63 -23.54 -2.02
C VAL A 182 37.14 -22.93 -0.73
N GLU A 183 36.24 -22.32 0.05
CA GLU A 183 36.48 -21.86 1.42
C GLU A 183 35.32 -22.24 2.33
N PHE A 184 35.60 -22.46 3.61
CA PHE A 184 34.58 -22.76 4.62
C PHE A 184 34.61 -21.75 5.76
N HIS A 185 33.45 -21.23 6.14
CA HIS A 185 33.32 -20.20 7.16
C HIS A 185 32.16 -20.50 8.12
N GLU A 186 32.38 -20.21 9.40
CA GLU A 186 31.29 -20.16 10.38
C GLU A 186 30.37 -18.99 10.03
N SER A 187 29.08 -19.27 9.85
CA SER A 187 28.12 -18.25 9.43
C SER A 187 26.69 -18.65 9.83
N ASP A 188 25.96 -17.70 10.41
CA ASP A 188 24.50 -17.78 10.47
C ASP A 188 23.93 -17.40 9.10
N LEU A 189 23.53 -18.42 8.34
CA LEU A 189 23.10 -18.29 6.94
C LEU A 189 24.12 -17.51 6.11
N LEU A 190 23.73 -16.35 5.55
CA LEU A 190 24.53 -15.54 4.64
C LEU A 190 25.26 -14.38 5.34
N ALA A 191 25.29 -14.36 6.68
CA ALA A 191 25.95 -13.30 7.46
C ALA A 191 27.41 -13.07 7.00
N TYR A 192 28.21 -14.12 6.85
CA TYR A 192 29.58 -14.00 6.38
C TYR A 192 29.70 -13.28 5.03
N CYS A 193 28.87 -13.66 4.04
CA CYS A 193 28.87 -13.01 2.73
C CYS A 193 28.44 -11.55 2.80
N ARG A 194 27.41 -11.24 3.62
CA ARG A 194 26.91 -9.87 3.82
C ARG A 194 27.95 -8.98 4.48
N ASP A 195 28.59 -9.44 5.54
CA ASP A 195 29.59 -8.68 6.29
C ASP A 195 30.85 -8.41 5.47
N ASN A 196 31.22 -9.35 4.59
CA ASN A 196 32.34 -9.23 3.67
C ASN A 196 31.97 -8.63 2.29
N LYS A 197 30.71 -8.22 2.08
CA LYS A 197 30.20 -7.62 0.83
C LYS A 197 30.46 -8.50 -0.41
N ILE A 198 30.23 -9.80 -0.27
CA ILE A 198 30.38 -10.78 -1.34
C ILE A 198 29.06 -10.85 -2.12
N GLU A 199 29.11 -10.51 -3.39
CA GLU A 199 28.00 -10.71 -4.33
C GLU A 199 28.03 -12.14 -4.89
N LEU A 200 26.87 -12.79 -4.90
CA LEU A 200 26.76 -14.22 -5.23
C LEU A 200 26.04 -14.42 -6.56
N ASP A 201 26.54 -15.33 -7.41
CA ASP A 201 25.81 -15.78 -8.59
C ASP A 201 24.85 -16.91 -8.26
N HIS A 202 25.22 -17.78 -7.32
CA HIS A 202 24.38 -18.90 -6.89
C HIS A 202 24.36 -19.03 -5.37
N ILE A 203 23.18 -19.32 -4.84
CA ILE A 203 22.99 -19.73 -3.44
C ILE A 203 22.38 -21.11 -3.48
N VAL A 204 23.05 -22.10 -2.89
CA VAL A 204 22.51 -23.47 -2.78
C VAL A 204 22.30 -23.76 -1.30
N GLY A 205 21.15 -24.31 -0.92
CA GLY A 205 20.83 -24.50 0.49
C GLY A 205 20.13 -25.82 0.78
N CYS A 206 20.73 -26.59 1.68
CA CYS A 206 20.12 -27.76 2.31
C CYS A 206 20.10 -27.53 3.82
N ILE A 207 19.13 -26.74 4.29
CA ILE A 207 19.04 -26.29 5.69
C ILE A 207 17.87 -26.96 6.45
N PRO A 208 17.97 -27.06 7.79
CA PRO A 208 16.94 -27.74 8.61
C PRO A 208 15.55 -27.09 8.52
N GLN A 209 14.51 -27.91 8.69
CA GLN A 209 13.08 -27.52 8.59
C GLN A 209 12.23 -27.98 9.78
N ILE A 210 12.83 -28.50 10.86
CA ILE A 210 12.10 -28.93 12.05
C ILE A 210 12.38 -27.94 13.17
N LEU A 211 11.37 -27.46 13.89
CA LEU A 211 11.57 -26.54 14.99
C LEU A 211 12.18 -27.27 16.20
N ASN A 212 13.13 -26.64 16.90
CA ASN A 212 13.67 -27.20 18.13
C ASN A 212 12.57 -27.33 19.20
N PRO A 213 12.36 -28.52 19.81
CA PRO A 213 11.38 -28.70 20.89
C PRO A 213 11.67 -27.86 22.14
N ASN A 214 12.89 -27.32 22.30
CA ASN A 214 13.25 -26.35 23.34
C ASN A 214 13.85 -25.06 22.72
N PRO A 215 13.04 -24.04 22.39
CA PRO A 215 13.49 -22.82 21.70
C PRO A 215 14.53 -22.00 22.47
N GLU A 216 14.45 -21.96 23.81
CA GLU A 216 15.38 -21.20 24.68
C GLU A 216 16.82 -21.77 24.68
N ALA A 217 16.99 -23.03 24.25
CA ALA A 217 18.32 -23.64 24.15
C ALA A 217 19.15 -23.05 22.99
N MET A 218 18.50 -22.51 21.95
CA MET A 218 19.14 -22.05 20.70
C MET A 218 19.51 -20.57 20.71
N SER A 219 19.00 -19.77 21.66
CA SER A 219 19.24 -18.32 21.75
C SER A 219 20.57 -17.93 22.41
N ASN A 220 21.33 -18.91 22.92
CA ASN A 220 22.64 -18.69 23.53
C ASN A 220 23.73 -18.82 22.46
N ILE A 221 24.60 -17.81 22.33
CA ILE A 221 25.76 -17.78 21.44
C ILE A 221 26.47 -19.14 21.48
N ILE A 222 26.59 -19.80 20.33
CA ILE A 222 27.22 -21.12 20.20
C ILE A 222 28.70 -20.94 20.57
N ILE A 223 29.12 -21.55 21.68
CA ILE A 223 30.53 -21.62 22.08
C ILE A 223 31.04 -22.99 21.62
N GLU A 224 32.29 -23.10 21.16
CA GLU A 224 32.92 -24.38 20.76
C GLU A 224 32.83 -25.49 21.84
N ASN A 225 32.57 -25.10 23.10
CA ASN A 225 32.36 -25.95 24.27
C ASN A 225 30.91 -26.45 24.47
N SER A 226 30.00 -26.21 23.52
CA SER A 226 28.64 -26.77 23.55
C SER A 226 28.65 -28.30 23.54
N SER A 227 27.67 -28.93 24.18
CA SER A 227 27.59 -30.39 24.25
C SER A 227 27.44 -31.03 22.87
N GLU A 228 27.97 -32.24 22.71
CA GLU A 228 27.89 -33.02 21.46
C GLU A 228 26.43 -33.23 21.01
N GLU A 229 25.53 -33.43 21.97
CA GLU A 229 24.07 -33.56 21.75
C GLU A 229 23.43 -32.26 21.23
N PHE A 230 23.85 -31.10 21.73
CA PHE A 230 23.35 -29.80 21.27
C PHE A 230 23.83 -29.50 19.84
N LEU A 231 25.11 -29.74 19.56
CA LEU A 231 25.68 -29.58 18.22
C LEU A 231 25.07 -30.56 17.21
N TYR A 232 24.73 -31.77 17.65
CA TYR A 232 23.97 -32.73 16.84
C TYR A 232 22.53 -32.25 16.59
N SER A 233 21.90 -31.56 17.53
CA SER A 233 20.53 -31.04 17.37
C SER A 233 20.41 -29.96 16.28
N LEU A 234 21.44 -29.13 16.08
CA LEU A 234 21.49 -28.10 15.01
C LEU A 234 21.34 -28.68 13.60
N ARG A 235 21.59 -29.99 13.44
CA ARG A 235 21.40 -30.73 12.19
C ARG A 235 19.94 -30.84 11.77
N ASN A 236 19.07 -31.06 12.75
CA ASN A 236 17.67 -31.38 12.52
C ASN A 236 16.77 -30.19 12.88
N TYR A 237 17.23 -29.34 13.78
CA TYR A 237 16.41 -28.35 14.46
C TYR A 237 16.86 -26.91 14.22
N TYR A 238 15.90 -26.00 14.06
CA TYR A 238 16.13 -24.57 13.94
C TYR A 238 15.31 -23.78 15.01
N ALA A 239 15.65 -22.50 15.23
CA ALA A 239 14.94 -21.60 16.17
C ALA A 239 13.87 -20.77 15.45
N LEU A 240 12.85 -20.26 16.15
CA LEU A 240 11.87 -19.35 15.54
C LEU A 240 12.57 -18.14 14.89
N GLN A 241 12.12 -17.74 13.70
CA GLN A 241 12.73 -16.68 12.90
C GLN A 241 11.84 -15.43 12.82
N ASP A 242 10.72 -15.40 13.55
CA ASP A 242 9.68 -14.37 13.51
C ASP A 242 8.98 -14.25 12.14
N PHE A 243 8.85 -15.39 11.42
CA PHE A 243 8.13 -15.48 10.15
C PHE A 243 6.82 -16.25 10.30
N VAL A 244 5.83 -15.91 9.47
CA VAL A 244 4.57 -16.67 9.37
C VAL A 244 4.84 -18.13 8.96
N GLU A 245 5.91 -18.36 8.21
CA GLU A 245 6.38 -19.66 7.77
C GLU A 245 6.94 -20.56 8.90
N ASP A 246 7.19 -20.01 10.09
CA ASP A 246 7.65 -20.80 11.24
C ASP A 246 6.66 -21.88 11.67
N GLN A 247 5.35 -21.62 11.51
CA GLN A 247 4.30 -22.61 11.84
C GLN A 247 4.37 -23.86 10.95
N PHE A 248 5.04 -23.78 9.80
CA PHE A 248 5.21 -24.87 8.84
C PHE A 248 6.63 -25.46 8.84
N GLY A 249 7.53 -24.98 9.72
CA GLY A 249 8.93 -25.41 9.70
C GLY A 249 9.78 -24.73 8.61
N LEU A 250 9.28 -23.66 7.97
CA LEU A 250 9.91 -23.03 6.80
C LEU A 250 10.52 -21.64 7.09
N GLY A 251 10.52 -21.19 8.34
CA GLY A 251 11.01 -19.86 8.73
C GLY A 251 12.50 -19.63 8.41
N LEU A 252 13.35 -20.64 8.60
CA LEU A 252 14.78 -20.53 8.26
C LEU A 252 15.01 -20.35 6.76
N ILE A 253 14.20 -21.01 5.93
CA ILE A 253 14.25 -20.89 4.46
C ILE A 253 13.73 -19.51 4.03
N ALA A 254 12.62 -19.06 4.62
CA ALA A 254 12.10 -17.70 4.42
C ALA A 254 13.19 -16.64 4.68
N ARG A 255 13.88 -16.73 5.81
CA ARG A 255 15.00 -15.83 6.14
C ARG A 255 16.17 -15.97 5.16
N ALA A 256 16.58 -17.20 4.82
CA ALA A 256 17.66 -17.45 3.88
C ALA A 256 17.38 -16.85 2.49
N VAL A 257 16.13 -16.93 2.02
CA VAL A 257 15.69 -16.32 0.78
C VAL A 257 15.79 -14.80 0.86
N GLU A 258 15.29 -14.17 1.92
CA GLU A 258 15.32 -12.70 2.06
C GLU A 258 16.74 -12.16 2.21
N GLU A 259 17.61 -12.84 2.97
CA GLU A 259 19.04 -12.51 3.01
C GLU A 259 19.69 -12.71 1.64
N GLY A 260 19.29 -13.76 0.90
CA GLY A 260 19.74 -14.02 -0.45
C GLY A 260 19.35 -12.92 -1.42
N ILE A 261 18.11 -12.40 -1.34
CA ILE A 261 17.63 -11.29 -2.18
C ILE A 261 18.55 -10.08 -2.03
N ALA A 262 19.07 -9.82 -0.82
CA ALA A 262 19.94 -8.67 -0.58
C ALA A 262 21.29 -8.75 -1.31
N ILE A 263 21.88 -9.95 -1.49
CA ILE A 263 23.27 -10.11 -1.95
C ILE A 263 23.45 -10.86 -3.27
N ILE A 264 22.41 -11.54 -3.77
CA ILE A 264 22.51 -12.28 -5.03
C ILE A 264 22.59 -11.32 -6.22
N ASN A 265 23.37 -11.64 -7.25
CA ASN A 265 23.38 -10.87 -8.49
C ASN A 265 21.99 -10.87 -9.14
N PRO A 266 21.61 -9.83 -9.93
CA PRO A 266 20.30 -9.76 -10.57
C PRO A 266 19.91 -11.02 -11.36
N MET A 267 20.86 -11.66 -12.04
CA MET A 267 20.64 -12.88 -12.81
C MET A 267 21.00 -14.17 -12.04
N GLY A 268 21.25 -14.06 -10.74
CA GLY A 268 21.65 -15.19 -9.92
C GLY A 268 20.51 -16.16 -9.63
N ILE A 269 20.87 -17.37 -9.21
CA ILE A 269 19.94 -18.48 -8.97
C ILE A 269 20.06 -18.95 -7.53
N MET A 270 18.92 -19.09 -6.85
CA MET A 270 18.86 -19.77 -5.55
C MET A 270 18.31 -21.17 -5.73
N ILE A 271 18.99 -22.18 -5.21
CA ILE A 271 18.54 -23.57 -5.29
C ILE A 271 18.34 -24.09 -3.88
N PHE A 272 17.09 -24.34 -3.53
CA PHE A 272 16.72 -24.80 -2.20
C PHE A 272 16.14 -26.20 -2.24
N ASN A 273 16.51 -26.95 -1.23
CA ASN A 273 15.96 -28.24 -0.94
C ASN A 273 14.78 -28.12 0.04
N MET A 274 13.62 -28.68 -0.32
CA MET A 274 12.36 -28.54 0.41
C MET A 274 11.79 -29.90 0.77
N GLY A 275 11.62 -30.17 2.06
CA GLY A 275 10.85 -31.32 2.53
C GLY A 275 9.36 -31.03 2.37
N GLY A 276 8.66 -31.84 1.59
CA GLY A 276 7.26 -31.65 1.23
C GLY A 276 6.25 -31.95 2.34
N ARG A 277 6.69 -32.10 3.60
CA ARG A 277 5.77 -32.35 4.74
C ARG A 277 4.67 -31.29 4.85
N PRO A 278 4.95 -29.97 4.75
CA PRO A 278 3.91 -28.93 4.78
C PRO A 278 3.00 -28.91 3.54
N GLY A 279 3.23 -29.81 2.60
CA GLY A 279 2.55 -29.82 1.32
C GLY A 279 3.21 -28.94 0.27
N GLN A 280 3.14 -29.39 -0.99
CA GLN A 280 3.87 -28.76 -2.08
C GLN A 280 3.49 -27.28 -2.27
N GLY A 281 2.19 -26.96 -2.22
CA GLY A 281 1.72 -25.59 -2.38
C GLY A 281 2.26 -24.63 -1.30
N VAL A 282 2.42 -25.10 -0.06
CA VAL A 282 3.00 -24.30 1.03
C VAL A 282 4.48 -24.06 0.78
N CYS A 283 5.24 -25.10 0.40
CA CYS A 283 6.66 -24.99 0.06
C CYS A 283 6.91 -23.99 -1.08
N GLU A 284 6.14 -24.07 -2.16
CA GLU A 284 6.25 -23.17 -3.30
C GLU A 284 5.87 -21.73 -2.93
N ARG A 285 4.82 -21.56 -2.10
CA ARG A 285 4.33 -20.25 -1.67
C ARG A 285 5.38 -19.44 -0.92
N VAL A 286 6.23 -20.06 -0.09
CA VAL A 286 7.34 -19.38 0.61
C VAL A 286 8.26 -18.65 -0.36
N LEU A 287 8.50 -19.22 -1.53
CA LEU A 287 9.36 -18.67 -2.57
C LEU A 287 8.60 -17.66 -3.44
N LEU A 288 7.42 -18.04 -3.92
CA LEU A 288 6.60 -17.23 -4.83
C LEU A 288 6.25 -15.87 -4.22
N ARG A 289 5.82 -15.84 -2.96
CA ARG A 289 5.40 -14.60 -2.27
C ARG A 289 6.55 -13.58 -2.09
N ARG A 290 7.81 -14.02 -2.24
CA ARG A 290 9.02 -13.19 -2.16
C ARG A 290 9.48 -12.71 -3.54
N GLY A 291 8.66 -12.90 -4.58
CA GLY A 291 8.90 -12.40 -5.93
C GLY A 291 9.84 -13.31 -6.73
N LEU A 292 9.91 -14.60 -6.40
CA LEU A 292 10.71 -15.58 -7.14
C LEU A 292 9.89 -16.27 -8.23
N ARG A 293 10.51 -16.54 -9.39
CA ARG A 293 10.09 -17.58 -10.32
C ARG A 293 10.71 -18.89 -9.86
N ILE A 294 9.89 -19.93 -9.77
CA ILE A 294 10.32 -21.26 -9.34
C ILE A 294 10.30 -22.24 -10.51
N ASN A 295 11.30 -23.10 -10.57
CA ASN A 295 11.33 -24.27 -11.43
C ASN A 295 11.70 -25.49 -10.58
N LYS A 296 10.85 -26.52 -10.58
CA LYS A 296 11.14 -27.76 -9.85
C LYS A 296 12.12 -28.59 -10.67
N LEU A 297 13.37 -28.69 -10.20
CA LEU A 297 14.43 -29.44 -10.86
C LEU A 297 14.27 -30.95 -10.65
N TRP A 298 13.87 -31.34 -9.45
CA TRP A 298 13.82 -32.73 -9.03
C TRP A 298 12.83 -32.95 -7.90
N GLN A 299 12.24 -34.15 -7.84
CA GLN A 299 11.44 -34.62 -6.71
C GLN A 299 11.54 -36.13 -6.56
N THR A 300 11.66 -36.59 -5.32
CA THR A 300 11.58 -38.01 -4.94
C THR A 300 10.94 -38.16 -3.57
N ASN A 301 10.56 -39.37 -3.18
CA ASN A 301 10.10 -39.67 -1.83
C ASN A 301 11.25 -40.24 -1.00
N ILE A 302 11.41 -39.75 0.22
CA ILE A 302 12.43 -40.22 1.15
C ILE A 302 11.79 -40.76 2.42
N MET A 303 12.41 -41.79 3.01
CA MET A 303 11.93 -42.34 4.27
C MET A 303 12.12 -41.33 5.41
N GLN A 304 11.11 -41.21 6.27
CA GLN A 304 11.24 -40.47 7.51
C GLN A 304 12.27 -41.15 8.41
N VAL A 305 13.23 -40.38 8.92
CA VAL A 305 14.25 -40.88 9.86
C VAL A 305 13.56 -41.38 11.13
N SER A 306 13.99 -42.53 11.67
CA SER A 306 13.34 -43.21 12.81
C SER A 306 13.23 -42.34 14.06
N ASP A 307 14.13 -41.37 14.21
CA ASP A 307 14.28 -40.54 15.41
C ASP A 307 13.61 -39.16 15.26
N ALA A 308 13.01 -38.88 14.10
CA ALA A 308 12.32 -37.62 13.86
C ALA A 308 10.91 -37.66 14.47
N ASP A 309 10.71 -36.97 15.59
CA ASP A 309 9.42 -36.87 16.25
C ASP A 309 8.43 -36.02 15.44
N ILE A 310 7.44 -36.66 14.81
CA ILE A 310 6.36 -35.99 14.09
C ILE A 310 5.18 -35.62 15.01
N SER A 311 5.26 -35.85 16.32
CA SER A 311 4.19 -35.51 17.27
C SER A 311 3.89 -34.02 17.28
N ALA A 312 4.90 -33.17 17.08
CA ALA A 312 4.71 -31.72 16.90
C ALA A 312 3.79 -31.40 15.72
N LEU A 313 3.91 -32.12 14.59
CA LEU A 313 3.04 -31.93 13.42
C LEU A 313 1.59 -32.33 13.73
N VAL A 314 1.38 -33.36 14.56
CA VAL A 314 0.04 -33.78 14.99
C VAL A 314 -0.64 -32.73 15.87
N GLU A 315 0.12 -32.06 16.75
CA GLU A 315 -0.42 -30.95 17.54
C GLU A 315 -0.77 -29.76 16.63
N ILE A 316 0.06 -29.46 15.62
CA ILE A 316 -0.26 -28.45 14.61
C ILE A 316 -1.55 -28.81 13.84
N GLU A 317 -1.74 -30.05 13.39
CA GLU A 317 -2.99 -30.49 12.71
C GLU A 317 -4.25 -30.44 13.59
N LYS A 318 -4.11 -30.43 14.92
CA LYS A 318 -5.27 -30.27 15.82
C LYS A 318 -5.72 -28.81 15.90
N ILE A 319 -4.75 -27.90 15.83
CA ILE A 319 -4.94 -26.46 16.02
C ILE A 319 -5.32 -25.79 14.69
N TYR A 320 -4.72 -26.24 13.59
CA TYR A 320 -4.88 -25.65 12.26
C TYR A 320 -5.58 -26.63 11.30
N PRO A 321 -6.47 -26.17 10.39
CA PRO A 321 -7.08 -26.95 9.32
C PRO A 321 -6.10 -27.22 8.16
N HIS A 322 -4.82 -27.38 8.48
CA HIS A 322 -3.78 -27.73 7.54
C HIS A 322 -3.50 -29.23 7.64
N HIS A 323 -3.31 -29.88 6.49
CA HIS A 323 -3.00 -31.30 6.41
C HIS A 323 -1.57 -31.47 5.90
N PHE A 324 -0.72 -32.10 6.72
CA PHE A 324 0.64 -32.43 6.27
C PHE A 324 0.59 -33.58 5.26
N GLU A 325 1.51 -33.56 4.30
CA GLU A 325 1.62 -34.56 3.23
C GLU A 325 2.70 -35.60 3.58
N LEU A 326 2.27 -36.74 4.13
CA LEU A 326 3.10 -37.92 4.42
C LEU A 326 2.59 -39.12 3.63
N PHE A 327 3.42 -40.13 3.37
CA PHE A 327 3.02 -41.34 2.64
C PHE A 327 3.35 -42.58 3.46
N MET A 328 2.53 -43.64 3.34
CA MET A 328 2.72 -44.89 4.11
C MET A 328 3.80 -45.83 3.54
N ASP A 329 4.35 -45.50 2.36
CA ASP A 329 5.53 -46.14 1.77
C ASP A 329 6.22 -45.17 0.79
N LEU A 330 7.29 -45.60 0.10
CA LEU A 330 8.04 -44.76 -0.86
C LEU A 330 7.30 -44.49 -2.18
N HIS A 331 6.33 -45.32 -2.53
CA HIS A 331 5.60 -45.28 -3.81
C HIS A 331 4.14 -44.81 -3.64
N GLY A 332 3.78 -44.36 -2.44
CA GLY A 332 2.45 -43.87 -2.12
C GLY A 332 2.08 -42.69 -3.01
N ASP A 333 0.90 -42.77 -3.60
CA ASP A 333 0.31 -41.75 -4.47
C ASP A 333 -0.69 -40.86 -3.72
N GLN A 334 -1.13 -41.29 -2.53
CA GLN A 334 -2.07 -40.56 -1.68
C GLN A 334 -1.41 -40.13 -0.36
N PRO A 335 -1.39 -38.82 -0.06
CA PRO A 335 -0.88 -38.34 1.21
C PRO A 335 -1.84 -38.70 2.36
N VAL A 336 -1.28 -38.92 3.54
CA VAL A 336 -1.98 -39.13 4.81
C VAL A 336 -1.59 -38.03 5.80
N SER A 337 -2.52 -37.70 6.71
CA SER A 337 -2.29 -36.71 7.76
C SER A 337 -1.19 -37.14 8.73
N ALA A 338 -0.57 -36.17 9.40
CA ALA A 338 0.41 -36.42 10.46
C ALA A 338 -0.17 -37.31 11.57
N ARG A 339 -1.45 -37.14 11.93
CA ARG A 339 -2.14 -38.00 12.90
C ARG A 339 -2.14 -39.47 12.46
N THR A 340 -2.48 -39.72 11.20
CA THR A 340 -2.54 -41.07 10.63
C THR A 340 -1.13 -41.66 10.52
N ALA A 341 -0.17 -40.87 10.05
CA ALA A 341 1.23 -41.26 9.95
C ALA A 341 1.81 -41.65 11.32
N LEU A 342 1.55 -40.86 12.37
CA LEU A 342 2.04 -41.16 13.73
C LEU A 342 1.44 -42.45 14.28
N ALA A 343 0.15 -42.69 14.05
CA ALA A 343 -0.51 -43.94 14.46
C ALA A 343 0.08 -45.16 13.72
N TYR A 344 0.38 -45.02 12.43
CA TYR A 344 1.02 -46.04 11.62
C TYR A 344 2.45 -46.33 12.07
N MET A 345 3.25 -45.28 12.34
CA MET A 345 4.61 -45.41 12.88
C MET A 345 4.62 -46.13 14.24
N LYS A 346 3.71 -45.77 15.15
CA LYS A 346 3.55 -46.44 16.45
C LYS A 346 3.18 -47.92 16.33
N SER A 347 2.58 -48.31 15.20
CA SER A 347 2.23 -49.70 14.88
C SER A 347 3.37 -50.47 14.17
N GLY A 348 4.56 -49.87 14.05
CA GLY A 348 5.71 -50.46 13.35
C GLY A 348 5.76 -50.20 11.84
N GLY A 349 4.83 -49.40 11.31
CA GLY A 349 4.86 -48.90 9.94
C GLY A 349 5.98 -47.89 9.73
N ARG A 350 6.41 -47.70 8.47
CA ARG A 350 7.37 -46.66 8.11
C ARG A 350 6.69 -45.66 7.17
N VAL A 351 6.95 -44.38 7.36
CA VAL A 351 6.37 -43.31 6.55
C VAL A 351 7.44 -42.62 5.72
N SER A 352 7.05 -42.06 4.59
CA SER A 352 7.89 -41.26 3.70
C SER A 352 7.27 -39.88 3.50
N HIS A 353 8.03 -38.95 2.92
CA HIS A 353 7.53 -37.66 2.46
C HIS A 353 8.22 -37.26 1.16
N ALA A 354 7.56 -36.39 0.39
CA ALA A 354 8.15 -35.83 -0.81
C ALA A 354 9.34 -34.93 -0.47
N PHE A 355 10.34 -34.90 -1.35
CA PHE A 355 11.55 -34.11 -1.20
C PHE A 355 11.86 -33.48 -2.55
N SER A 356 11.82 -32.15 -2.62
CA SER A 356 11.86 -31.40 -3.88
C SER A 356 13.01 -30.41 -3.91
N VAL A 357 13.65 -30.28 -5.06
CA VAL A 357 14.70 -29.30 -5.31
C VAL A 357 14.17 -28.23 -6.25
N TYR A 358 14.13 -26.98 -5.78
CA TYR A 358 13.62 -25.84 -6.54
C TYR A 358 14.75 -24.90 -6.95
N SER A 359 14.81 -24.57 -8.22
CA SER A 359 15.58 -23.45 -8.75
C SER A 359 14.73 -22.19 -8.74
N CYS A 360 15.26 -21.11 -8.18
CA CYS A 360 14.54 -19.88 -7.95
C CYS A 360 15.31 -18.68 -8.52
N GLN A 361 14.63 -17.82 -9.25
CA GLN A 361 15.18 -16.58 -9.81
C GLN A 361 14.28 -15.40 -9.46
N LEU A 362 14.86 -14.23 -9.23
CA LEU A 362 14.06 -13.04 -8.96
C LEU A 362 13.26 -12.62 -10.19
N ARG A 363 11.96 -12.34 -10.01
CA ARG A 363 11.19 -11.51 -10.93
C ARG A 363 11.73 -10.09 -10.83
N GLN A 364 11.88 -9.40 -11.96
CA GLN A 364 12.39 -8.02 -12.02
C GLN A 364 13.45 -7.71 -10.94
N PRO A 365 14.64 -8.32 -11.01
CA PRO A 365 15.54 -8.43 -9.85
C PRO A 365 15.87 -7.11 -9.17
N ASN A 366 16.05 -6.05 -9.94
CA ASN A 366 16.33 -4.71 -9.42
C ASN A 366 15.16 -4.12 -8.63
N GLN A 367 13.91 -4.34 -9.09
CA GLN A 367 12.72 -3.81 -8.41
C GLN A 367 12.43 -4.59 -7.13
N VAL A 368 12.48 -5.93 -7.17
CA VAL A 368 12.28 -6.76 -5.96
C VAL A 368 13.33 -6.43 -4.90
N LYS A 369 14.60 -6.29 -5.27
CA LYS A 369 15.65 -5.84 -4.34
C LYS A 369 15.33 -4.50 -3.67
N LYS A 370 14.97 -3.49 -4.47
CA LYS A 370 14.57 -2.16 -3.96
C LYS A 370 13.35 -2.22 -3.05
N LEU A 371 12.39 -3.09 -3.35
CA LEU A 371 11.19 -3.30 -2.55
C LEU A 371 11.54 -3.87 -1.17
N PHE A 372 12.34 -4.94 -1.10
CA PHE A 372 12.78 -5.52 0.17
C PHE A 372 13.63 -4.55 0.99
N GLU A 373 14.52 -3.79 0.34
CA GLU A 373 15.25 -2.70 0.99
C GLU A 373 14.30 -1.64 1.55
N SER A 374 13.25 -1.29 0.79
CA SER A 374 12.26 -0.31 1.22
C SER A 374 11.45 -0.80 2.42
N ILE A 375 11.04 -2.06 2.44
CA ILE A 375 10.32 -2.67 3.56
C ILE A 375 11.21 -2.66 4.81
N LYS A 376 12.46 -3.08 4.68
CA LYS A 376 13.42 -3.09 5.80
C LYS A 376 13.69 -1.69 6.37
N ASN A 377 13.77 -0.67 5.50
CA ASN A 377 14.12 0.70 5.87
C ASN A 377 12.90 1.60 6.14
N GLY A 378 11.87 1.13 6.86
CA GLY A 378 10.76 2.00 7.31
C GLY A 378 9.35 1.40 7.30
N LEU A 379 9.17 0.18 6.78
CA LEU A 379 7.86 -0.49 6.70
C LEU A 379 7.96 -1.96 7.17
N HIS A 380 8.86 -2.25 8.12
CA HIS A 380 9.16 -3.61 8.57
C HIS A 380 7.92 -4.36 9.08
N GLU A 381 6.99 -3.63 9.71
CA GLU A 381 5.71 -4.14 10.22
C GLU A 381 4.83 -4.78 9.11
N VAL A 382 5.08 -4.44 7.83
CA VAL A 382 4.30 -4.93 6.68
C VAL A 382 4.94 -6.18 6.03
N GLY A 383 6.16 -6.57 6.42
CA GLY A 383 6.90 -7.65 5.77
C GLY A 383 6.14 -8.98 5.73
N SER A 384 5.42 -9.32 6.81
CA SER A 384 4.60 -10.53 6.89
C SER A 384 3.38 -10.53 5.96
N SER A 385 2.94 -9.36 5.51
CA SER A 385 1.80 -9.16 4.60
C SER A 385 2.20 -9.15 3.12
N LEU A 386 3.50 -9.08 2.81
CA LEU A 386 4.02 -9.08 1.44
C LEU A 386 3.62 -10.36 0.70
N ASP A 387 2.96 -10.21 -0.45
CA ASP A 387 2.62 -11.32 -1.33
C ASP A 387 2.85 -10.95 -2.81
N LEU A 388 4.02 -11.34 -3.31
CA LEU A 388 4.42 -11.19 -4.72
C LEU A 388 4.20 -12.48 -5.53
N SER A 389 3.24 -13.32 -5.11
CA SER A 389 2.79 -14.43 -5.95
C SER A 389 1.90 -13.90 -7.08
N PHE A 390 2.24 -14.28 -8.31
CA PHE A 390 1.53 -13.87 -9.51
C PHE A 390 1.39 -15.06 -10.47
N ASP A 391 0.17 -15.29 -10.92
CA ASP A 391 -0.14 -16.27 -11.96
C ASP A 391 0.26 -15.76 -13.35
N ASP A 392 0.19 -14.45 -13.56
CA ASP A 392 0.52 -13.76 -14.81
C ASP A 392 1.72 -12.81 -14.61
N ASP A 393 2.73 -12.93 -15.47
CA ASP A 393 3.92 -12.06 -15.43
C ASP A 393 3.57 -10.60 -15.76
N SER A 394 2.54 -10.34 -16.58
CA SER A 394 2.12 -8.96 -16.91
C SER A 394 1.61 -8.19 -15.69
N VAL A 395 0.88 -8.87 -14.79
CA VAL A 395 0.42 -8.30 -13.51
C VAL A 395 1.62 -8.02 -12.59
N ALA A 396 2.64 -8.87 -12.61
CA ALA A 396 3.88 -8.64 -11.86
C ALA A 396 4.67 -7.43 -12.41
N ASP A 397 4.72 -7.30 -13.75
CA ASP A 397 5.36 -6.20 -14.50
C ASP A 397 4.72 -4.83 -14.22
N GLU A 398 3.43 -4.80 -13.88
CA GLU A 398 2.74 -3.58 -13.46
C GLU A 398 2.81 -3.35 -11.93
N LYS A 399 2.55 -4.37 -11.11
CA LYS A 399 2.41 -4.21 -9.65
C LYS A 399 3.74 -3.95 -8.94
N ILE A 400 4.81 -4.67 -9.29
CA ILE A 400 6.09 -4.58 -8.56
C ILE A 400 6.70 -3.17 -8.65
N PRO A 401 6.82 -2.54 -9.84
CA PRO A 401 7.34 -1.17 -9.94
C PRO A 401 6.50 -0.17 -9.16
N PHE A 402 5.16 -0.29 -9.21
CA PHE A 402 4.27 0.56 -8.44
C PHE A 402 4.46 0.38 -6.93
N LEU A 403 4.66 -0.84 -6.43
CA LEU A 403 4.94 -1.06 -5.00
C LEU A 403 6.27 -0.42 -4.57
N VAL A 404 7.31 -0.46 -5.41
CA VAL A 404 8.57 0.23 -5.14
C VAL A 404 8.35 1.75 -5.08
N TYR A 405 7.63 2.29 -6.07
CA TYR A 405 7.29 3.71 -6.12
C TYR A 405 6.48 4.14 -4.88
N LEU A 406 5.42 3.40 -4.55
CA LEU A 406 4.55 3.69 -3.41
C LEU A 406 5.32 3.61 -2.09
N ALA A 407 6.21 2.63 -1.91
CA ALA A 407 7.04 2.52 -0.72
C ALA A 407 7.98 3.73 -0.55
N GLN A 408 8.49 4.31 -1.64
CA GLN A 408 9.30 5.53 -1.60
C GLN A 408 8.44 6.76 -1.31
N PHE A 409 7.31 6.89 -2.02
CA PHE A 409 6.36 7.98 -1.83
C PHE A 409 5.85 8.06 -0.37
N LEU A 410 5.55 6.92 0.25
CA LEU A 410 5.07 6.84 1.64
C LEU A 410 6.16 7.07 2.70
N LYS A 411 7.44 7.04 2.32
CA LYS A 411 8.57 7.35 3.22
C LYS A 411 8.96 8.81 3.22
N ASP A 412 8.76 9.50 2.09
CA ASP A 412 9.06 10.91 2.01
C ASP A 412 8.04 11.68 2.87
N ASP A 413 8.50 12.38 3.91
CA ASP A 413 7.68 13.19 4.85
C ASP A 413 6.83 14.30 4.17
N ARG A 414 6.94 14.42 2.84
CA ARG A 414 6.20 15.36 1.98
C ARG A 414 4.95 14.74 1.35
N LEU A 415 4.31 13.81 2.06
CA LEU A 415 3.16 13.03 1.58
C LEU A 415 1.93 13.84 1.15
N ASN A 416 1.92 15.16 1.35
CA ASN A 416 0.77 15.98 1.01
C ASN A 416 1.18 17.32 0.37
N PRO A 417 1.71 17.32 -0.87
CA PRO A 417 1.84 18.57 -1.62
C PRO A 417 0.45 19.14 -1.88
N CYS A 418 0.34 20.45 -1.94
CA CYS A 418 -0.92 21.11 -2.25
C CYS A 418 -1.27 20.93 -3.73
N GLU A 419 -1.87 19.79 -4.08
CA GLU A 419 -2.20 19.48 -5.47
C GLU A 419 -3.49 20.20 -5.92
N PRO A 420 -3.54 20.63 -7.21
CA PRO A 420 -4.76 21.14 -7.80
C PRO A 420 -5.89 20.09 -7.75
N PRO A 421 -7.15 20.49 -7.49
CA PRO A 421 -8.32 19.62 -7.56
C PRO A 421 -8.44 18.77 -8.82
N ALA A 422 -8.11 19.34 -9.98
CA ALA A 422 -8.17 18.66 -11.28
C ALA A 422 -6.95 17.75 -11.57
N GLY A 423 -6.09 17.53 -10.58
CA GLY A 423 -4.90 16.68 -10.67
C GLY A 423 -3.59 17.44 -10.74
N CYS A 424 -2.50 16.74 -10.43
CA CYS A 424 -1.18 17.31 -10.34
C CYS A 424 -0.54 17.52 -11.72
N LEU A 425 0.25 18.59 -11.84
CA LEU A 425 0.92 18.95 -13.10
C LEU A 425 1.86 17.84 -13.59
N ASN A 426 2.47 17.09 -12.66
CA ASN A 426 3.32 15.96 -13.02
C ASN A 426 2.54 14.87 -13.76
N PHE A 427 1.38 14.47 -13.24
CA PHE A 427 0.52 13.50 -13.89
C PHE A 427 0.02 14.01 -15.25
N TRP A 428 -0.39 15.29 -15.33
CA TRP A 428 -0.79 15.91 -16.60
C TRP A 428 0.32 15.86 -17.65
N ASN A 429 1.57 16.15 -17.27
CA ASN A 429 2.72 16.09 -18.16
C ASN A 429 3.01 14.66 -18.64
N ILE A 430 2.87 13.67 -17.76
CA ILE A 430 3.05 12.26 -18.12
C ILE A 430 1.97 11.80 -19.11
N VAL A 431 0.70 12.16 -18.88
CA VAL A 431 -0.40 11.89 -19.82
C VAL A 431 -0.15 12.56 -21.17
N ALA A 432 0.25 13.83 -21.17
CA ALA A 432 0.56 14.55 -22.41
C ALA A 432 1.71 13.90 -23.19
N GLU A 433 2.78 13.49 -22.50
CA GLU A 433 3.91 12.80 -23.13
C GLU A 433 3.51 11.41 -23.64
N PHE A 434 2.68 10.66 -22.90
CA PHE A 434 2.12 9.38 -23.40
C PHE A 434 1.31 9.57 -24.68
N MET A 435 0.38 10.53 -24.71
CA MET A 435 -0.47 10.79 -25.87
C MET A 435 0.35 11.26 -27.08
N LYS A 436 1.40 12.04 -26.85
CA LYS A 436 2.34 12.45 -27.89
C LYS A 436 3.17 11.29 -28.42
N SER A 437 3.66 10.44 -27.53
CA SER A 437 4.65 9.42 -27.88
C SER A 437 4.03 8.14 -28.45
N TYR A 438 2.79 7.79 -28.06
CA TYR A 438 2.08 6.60 -28.56
C TYR A 438 0.96 6.90 -29.56
N HIS A 439 0.37 8.10 -29.51
CA HIS A 439 -0.75 8.49 -30.38
C HIS A 439 -0.44 9.69 -31.28
N HIS A 440 0.75 10.29 -31.17
CA HIS A 440 1.16 11.48 -31.93
C HIS A 440 0.24 12.70 -31.73
N ILE A 441 -0.35 12.83 -30.55
CA ILE A 441 -1.23 13.95 -30.20
C ILE A 441 -0.47 14.94 -29.31
N PRO A 442 -0.15 16.15 -29.79
CA PRO A 442 0.50 17.17 -28.97
C PRO A 442 -0.52 17.84 -28.05
N LEU A 443 -0.54 17.42 -26.78
CA LEU A 443 -1.36 18.04 -25.73
C LEU A 443 -0.55 19.08 -24.95
N THR A 444 -1.17 20.21 -24.62
CA THR A 444 -0.59 21.25 -23.75
C THR A 444 -1.46 21.44 -22.51
N PRO A 445 -0.89 21.39 -21.30
CA PRO A 445 -1.62 21.70 -20.07
C PRO A 445 -1.82 23.22 -19.94
N GLU A 446 -2.94 23.74 -20.45
CA GLU A 446 -3.28 25.17 -20.32
C GLU A 446 -4.79 25.40 -20.12
N GLY A 447 -5.13 26.52 -19.45
CA GLY A 447 -6.51 26.96 -19.32
C GLY A 447 -6.65 28.39 -18.80
N ARG A 448 -6.77 29.37 -19.71
CA ARG A 448 -7.44 30.66 -19.42
C ARG A 448 -8.20 31.16 -20.65
N ALA A 449 -9.53 31.25 -20.53
CA ALA A 449 -10.42 32.01 -21.41
C ALA A 449 -11.77 32.27 -20.70
N ASP A 450 -12.59 33.14 -21.29
CA ASP A 450 -13.89 33.58 -20.77
C ASP A 450 -15.06 32.80 -21.41
N CYS A 451 -16.13 32.60 -20.64
CA CYS A 451 -17.27 31.75 -20.98
C CYS A 451 -18.50 32.55 -21.48
N ASN A 452 -19.32 31.94 -22.33
CA ASN A 452 -20.59 32.51 -22.84
C ASN A 452 -21.84 31.92 -22.14
N ARG A 453 -22.93 32.72 -22.08
CA ARG A 453 -24.15 32.52 -21.27
C ARG A 453 -25.34 31.86 -22.00
N ALA A 454 -26.14 31.04 -21.31
CA ALA A 454 -27.36 30.36 -21.81
C ALA A 454 -28.50 30.25 -20.74
N GLU A 455 -29.73 29.93 -21.17
CA GLU A 455 -30.97 29.87 -20.34
C GLU A 455 -31.18 28.52 -19.63
N ASP A 456 -31.87 28.56 -18.48
CA ASP A 456 -32.01 27.46 -17.51
C ASP A 456 -33.28 26.59 -17.76
N THR A 457 -33.20 25.60 -18.65
CA THR A 457 -34.14 24.44 -18.67
C THR A 457 -33.47 23.23 -19.32
N VAL A 458 -33.43 22.09 -18.62
CA VAL A 458 -32.75 20.87 -19.08
C VAL A 458 -33.74 19.72 -19.19
N THR A 459 -33.75 19.06 -20.35
CA THR A 459 -34.45 17.77 -20.56
C THR A 459 -33.41 16.73 -20.96
N VAL A 460 -33.33 15.63 -20.22
CA VAL A 460 -32.35 14.56 -20.46
C VAL A 460 -33.04 13.39 -21.17
N ILE A 461 -32.39 12.87 -22.21
CA ILE A 461 -32.83 11.70 -22.98
C ILE A 461 -31.63 10.77 -23.13
N GLU A 462 -31.82 9.47 -22.96
CA GLU A 462 -30.77 8.46 -23.14
C GLU A 462 -30.34 8.39 -24.62
N ALA A 463 -29.02 8.37 -24.85
CA ALA A 463 -28.42 8.37 -26.18
C ALA A 463 -27.89 6.97 -26.58
N PRO A 464 -28.13 6.49 -27.81
CA PRO A 464 -27.51 5.25 -28.29
C PRO A 464 -26.01 5.44 -28.59
N CYS A 465 -25.20 4.39 -28.37
CA CYS A 465 -23.76 4.40 -28.69
C CYS A 465 -23.44 4.13 -30.17
N ARG A 466 -24.44 3.73 -30.96
CA ARG A 466 -24.29 3.52 -32.41
C ARG A 466 -24.39 4.85 -33.14
N SER A 467 -23.38 5.18 -33.94
CA SER A 467 -23.25 6.49 -34.56
C SER A 467 -24.42 6.82 -35.51
N ASP A 468 -24.90 5.86 -36.29
CA ASP A 468 -25.99 6.02 -37.25
C ASP A 468 -27.32 6.43 -36.58
N LEU A 469 -27.70 5.72 -35.52
CA LEU A 469 -28.90 6.00 -34.72
C LEU A 469 -28.78 7.34 -33.99
N LEU A 470 -27.60 7.64 -33.44
CA LEU A 470 -27.36 8.89 -32.73
C LEU A 470 -27.45 10.09 -33.67
N ILE A 471 -26.86 10.02 -34.86
CA ILE A 471 -26.96 11.08 -35.88
C ILE A 471 -28.42 11.35 -36.26
N GLU A 472 -29.23 10.29 -36.42
CA GLU A 472 -30.67 10.44 -36.70
C GLU A 472 -31.38 11.15 -35.54
N LEU A 473 -31.07 10.78 -34.30
CA LEU A 473 -31.62 11.39 -33.11
C LEU A 473 -31.23 12.88 -32.99
N VAL A 474 -29.95 13.20 -33.20
CA VAL A 474 -29.42 14.57 -33.15
C VAL A 474 -30.11 15.46 -34.16
N ARG A 475 -30.29 14.99 -35.39
CA ARG A 475 -30.97 15.76 -36.45
C ARG A 475 -32.46 15.98 -36.17
N LYS A 476 -33.12 15.02 -35.51
CA LYS A 476 -34.56 15.10 -35.19
C LYS A 476 -34.83 15.94 -33.94
N LEU A 477 -34.09 15.70 -32.87
CA LEU A 477 -34.32 16.33 -31.56
C LEU A 477 -33.61 17.66 -31.41
N LYS A 478 -32.54 17.89 -32.18
CA LYS A 478 -31.68 19.07 -32.09
C LYS A 478 -31.22 19.36 -30.65
N PRO A 479 -30.58 18.38 -29.97
CA PRO A 479 -30.20 18.53 -28.57
C PRO A 479 -29.14 19.63 -28.40
N GLN A 480 -29.08 20.22 -27.23
CA GLN A 480 -28.09 21.24 -26.90
C GLN A 480 -26.71 20.62 -26.60
N VAL A 481 -26.72 19.51 -25.85
CA VAL A 481 -25.54 18.76 -25.42
C VAL A 481 -25.78 17.28 -25.70
N ILE A 482 -24.75 16.59 -26.15
CA ILE A 482 -24.75 15.15 -26.40
C ILE A 482 -23.60 14.56 -25.60
N VAL A 483 -23.91 13.60 -24.72
CA VAL A 483 -22.92 12.78 -24.02
C VAL A 483 -23.11 11.35 -24.52
N THR A 484 -22.07 10.74 -25.07
CA THR A 484 -22.18 9.40 -25.68
C THR A 484 -20.84 8.67 -25.71
N GLY A 485 -20.88 7.35 -25.80
CA GLY A 485 -19.73 6.55 -26.21
C GLY A 485 -19.79 6.21 -27.70
N ILE A 486 -18.80 5.45 -28.18
CA ILE A 486 -18.78 4.91 -29.54
C ILE A 486 -18.83 3.38 -29.50
N ALA A 487 -19.57 2.76 -30.42
CA ALA A 487 -19.63 1.30 -30.51
C ALA A 487 -18.26 0.70 -30.86
N HIS A 488 -17.93 -0.46 -30.27
CA HIS A 488 -16.61 -1.09 -30.39
C HIS A 488 -16.16 -1.36 -31.84
N PHE A 489 -17.08 -1.72 -32.74
CA PHE A 489 -16.74 -1.95 -34.15
C PHE A 489 -16.55 -0.66 -34.96
N GLU A 490 -17.06 0.48 -34.47
CA GLU A 490 -16.97 1.78 -35.14
C GLU A 490 -15.72 2.55 -34.75
N VAL A 491 -15.14 2.27 -33.57
CA VAL A 491 -13.98 3.00 -33.04
C VAL A 491 -12.71 2.77 -33.85
N VAL A 492 -12.61 1.72 -34.65
CA VAL A 492 -11.36 1.35 -35.35
C VAL A 492 -10.93 2.40 -36.40
N THR A 493 -11.89 3.12 -36.98
CA THR A 493 -11.67 4.13 -38.03
C THR A 493 -12.26 5.48 -37.63
N SER A 494 -11.77 6.58 -38.21
CA SER A 494 -12.27 7.93 -37.89
C SER A 494 -13.65 8.23 -38.49
N ALA A 495 -14.20 7.38 -39.36
CA ALA A 495 -15.39 7.70 -40.15
C ALA A 495 -16.64 8.00 -39.30
N ALA A 496 -16.94 7.14 -38.32
CA ALA A 496 -18.08 7.34 -37.42
C ALA A 496 -17.93 8.61 -36.58
N PHE A 497 -16.71 8.88 -36.10
CA PHE A 497 -16.41 10.08 -35.32
C PHE A 497 -16.56 11.36 -36.15
N VAL A 498 -16.02 11.38 -37.38
CA VAL A 498 -16.15 12.52 -38.31
C VAL A 498 -17.62 12.79 -38.64
N ASN A 499 -18.41 11.75 -38.90
CA ASN A 499 -19.85 11.90 -39.16
C ASN A 499 -20.60 12.47 -37.96
N LEU A 500 -20.23 12.07 -36.74
CA LEU A 500 -20.80 12.63 -35.51
C LEU A 500 -20.42 14.10 -35.34
N LEU A 501 -19.14 14.46 -35.51
CA LEU A 501 -18.68 15.86 -35.45
C LEU A 501 -19.43 16.75 -36.43
N SER A 502 -19.62 16.30 -37.67
CA SER A 502 -20.39 17.02 -38.68
C SER A 502 -21.86 17.16 -38.30
N ALA A 503 -22.51 16.08 -37.86
CA ALA A 503 -23.92 16.12 -37.49
C ALA A 503 -24.21 17.02 -36.29
N THR A 504 -23.32 17.05 -35.30
CA THR A 504 -23.47 17.93 -34.12
C THR A 504 -23.17 19.38 -34.48
N GLN A 505 -22.20 19.63 -35.36
CA GLN A 505 -21.89 20.94 -35.90
C GLN A 505 -23.08 21.51 -36.69
N ASP A 506 -23.69 20.73 -37.60
CA ASP A 506 -24.86 21.13 -38.40
C ASP A 506 -26.02 21.66 -37.54
N VAL A 507 -26.20 21.07 -36.35
CA VAL A 507 -27.25 21.41 -35.39
C VAL A 507 -26.83 22.52 -34.42
N GLY A 508 -25.52 22.70 -34.19
CA GLY A 508 -24.96 23.57 -33.15
C GLY A 508 -24.91 22.93 -31.75
N SER A 509 -24.95 21.60 -31.68
CA SER A 509 -24.87 20.82 -30.44
C SER A 509 -23.43 20.69 -29.94
N ARG A 510 -23.22 20.69 -28.62
CA ARG A 510 -21.93 20.31 -28.02
C ARG A 510 -21.84 18.79 -27.87
N LEU A 511 -20.72 18.20 -28.26
CA LEU A 511 -20.45 16.76 -28.17
C LEU A 511 -19.43 16.47 -27.06
N LEU A 512 -19.79 15.60 -26.13
CA LEU A 512 -18.87 14.96 -25.20
C LEU A 512 -18.81 13.47 -25.55
N LEU A 513 -17.69 13.04 -26.12
CA LEU A 513 -17.49 11.66 -26.54
C LEU A 513 -16.62 10.92 -25.52
N ASP A 514 -17.18 9.89 -24.90
CA ASP A 514 -16.46 9.00 -24.00
C ASP A 514 -15.80 7.84 -24.77
N ILE A 515 -14.47 7.75 -24.68
CA ILE A 515 -13.68 6.66 -25.28
C ILE A 515 -12.97 5.80 -24.23
N SER A 516 -13.35 5.88 -22.96
CA SER A 516 -12.72 5.14 -21.85
C SER A 516 -12.61 3.62 -22.14
N GLU A 517 -13.69 3.03 -22.65
CA GLU A 517 -13.77 1.63 -23.07
C GLU A 517 -12.85 1.26 -24.26
N HIS A 518 -12.25 2.25 -24.92
CA HIS A 518 -11.42 2.07 -26.12
C HIS A 518 -10.01 2.63 -25.96
N LEU A 519 -9.65 3.11 -24.76
CA LEU A 519 -8.31 3.52 -24.41
C LEU A 519 -7.56 2.35 -23.79
N GLU A 520 -6.44 1.97 -24.38
CA GLU A 520 -5.63 0.83 -23.95
C GLU A 520 -4.23 1.31 -23.56
N LEU A 521 -3.81 0.94 -22.36
CA LEU A 521 -2.48 1.24 -21.84
C LEU A 521 -1.55 0.07 -22.18
N SER A 522 -0.91 0.13 -23.34
CA SER A 522 0.08 -0.86 -23.75
C SER A 522 1.20 -0.22 -24.57
N ASN A 523 2.30 -0.96 -24.74
CA ASN A 523 3.41 -0.55 -25.60
C ASN A 523 3.08 -0.68 -27.10
N LEU A 524 1.96 -1.31 -27.46
CA LEU A 524 1.47 -1.49 -28.83
C LEU A 524 -0.06 -1.32 -28.83
N PRO A 525 -0.58 -0.10 -28.59
CA PRO A 525 -2.01 0.12 -28.42
C PRO A 525 -2.77 -0.16 -29.72
N ASN A 526 -3.99 -0.68 -29.59
CA ASN A 526 -4.86 -0.93 -30.73
C ASN A 526 -5.21 0.36 -31.51
N SER A 527 -5.60 0.18 -32.78
CA SER A 527 -6.04 1.29 -33.62
C SER A 527 -7.33 1.93 -33.09
N ASN A 528 -7.23 3.19 -32.66
CA ASN A 528 -8.38 4.01 -32.29
C ASN A 528 -8.55 5.17 -33.28
N GLY A 529 -9.69 5.19 -33.96
CA GLY A 529 -10.09 6.13 -34.99
C GLY A 529 -10.30 7.56 -34.49
N VAL A 530 -10.70 7.73 -33.23
CA VAL A 530 -10.79 9.04 -32.57
C VAL A 530 -9.38 9.59 -32.33
N LEU A 531 -8.48 8.78 -31.78
CA LEU A 531 -7.09 9.17 -31.55
C LEU A 531 -6.33 9.43 -32.87
N LYS A 532 -6.56 8.60 -33.89
CA LYS A 532 -6.04 8.82 -35.25
C LYS A 532 -6.52 10.14 -35.86
N TYR A 533 -7.76 10.52 -35.61
CA TYR A 533 -8.27 11.83 -36.04
C TYR A 533 -7.51 12.96 -35.33
N LEU A 534 -7.35 12.88 -34.00
CA LEU A 534 -6.65 13.89 -33.18
C LEU A 534 -5.16 14.02 -33.53
N ALA A 535 -4.52 12.94 -34.00
CA ALA A 535 -3.14 12.96 -34.46
C ALA A 535 -2.94 13.83 -35.72
N GLY A 536 -3.95 13.85 -36.61
CA GLY A 536 -3.89 14.58 -37.88
C GLY A 536 -4.66 15.90 -37.93
N ASN A 537 -5.58 16.14 -36.97
CA ASN A 537 -6.53 17.26 -37.02
C ASN A 537 -6.71 17.88 -35.62
N THR A 538 -6.98 19.17 -35.56
CA THR A 538 -7.43 19.80 -34.31
C THR A 538 -8.89 19.39 -34.01
N LEU A 539 -9.23 19.22 -32.73
CA LEU A 539 -10.60 18.92 -32.33
C LEU A 539 -11.48 20.18 -32.54
N PRO A 540 -12.68 20.05 -33.14
CA PRO A 540 -13.59 21.19 -33.21
C PRO A 540 -13.99 21.70 -31.82
N SER A 541 -14.18 23.01 -31.66
CA SER A 541 -14.46 23.64 -30.34
C SER A 541 -15.79 23.22 -29.70
N HIS A 542 -16.72 22.67 -30.48
CA HIS A 542 -17.97 22.10 -29.95
C HIS A 542 -17.81 20.67 -29.43
N ALA A 543 -16.63 20.06 -29.53
CA ALA A 543 -16.38 18.69 -29.11
C ALA A 543 -15.35 18.61 -27.97
N ALA A 544 -15.58 17.70 -27.03
CA ALA A 544 -14.63 17.28 -26.01
C ALA A 544 -14.60 15.74 -25.95
N ILE A 545 -13.42 15.18 -25.69
CA ILE A 545 -13.20 13.74 -25.56
C ILE A 545 -12.94 13.41 -24.10
N LEU A 546 -13.63 12.42 -23.55
CA LEU A 546 -13.42 11.89 -22.21
C LEU A 546 -12.62 10.59 -22.31
N CYS A 547 -11.55 10.51 -21.53
CA CYS A 547 -10.59 9.42 -21.54
C CYS A 547 -10.41 8.89 -20.11
N GLY A 548 -11.20 7.91 -19.72
CA GLY A 548 -11.05 7.15 -18.49
C GLY A 548 -9.97 6.07 -18.63
N LEU A 549 -9.11 5.97 -17.64
CA LEU A 549 -8.18 4.86 -17.46
C LEU A 549 -8.92 3.80 -16.62
N VAL A 550 -9.65 2.91 -17.30
CA VAL A 550 -10.56 1.93 -16.67
C VAL A 550 -10.18 0.47 -16.95
N LYS A 551 -9.24 0.22 -17.86
CA LYS A 551 -8.79 -1.13 -18.25
C LYS A 551 -7.59 -1.59 -17.43
N ASN A 552 -7.73 -1.62 -16.12
CA ASN A 552 -6.66 -2.07 -15.23
C ASN A 552 -6.86 -3.54 -14.81
N GLN A 553 -5.78 -4.33 -14.87
CA GLN A 553 -5.77 -5.72 -14.45
C GLN A 553 -5.33 -5.92 -12.98
N VAL A 554 -4.51 -5.01 -12.45
CA VAL A 554 -3.99 -5.15 -11.07
C VAL A 554 -4.98 -4.62 -10.04
N TYR A 555 -5.52 -3.43 -10.27
CA TYR A 555 -6.45 -2.73 -9.38
C TYR A 555 -7.64 -2.20 -10.21
N SER A 556 -8.57 -3.09 -10.56
CA SER A 556 -9.65 -2.82 -11.51
C SER A 556 -10.59 -1.68 -11.10
N ASP A 557 -10.68 -1.35 -9.82
CA ASP A 557 -11.52 -0.28 -9.27
C ASP A 557 -10.73 1.02 -9.01
N LEU A 558 -9.42 1.08 -9.32
CA LEU A 558 -8.68 2.36 -9.37
C LEU A 558 -8.93 3.01 -10.72
N GLU A 559 -9.58 4.17 -10.71
CA GLU A 559 -9.94 4.89 -11.93
C GLU A 559 -9.52 6.36 -11.84
N VAL A 560 -9.02 6.88 -12.96
CA VAL A 560 -8.80 8.31 -13.17
C VAL A 560 -9.14 8.63 -14.61
N ALA A 561 -9.65 9.82 -14.87
CA ALA A 561 -10.01 10.25 -16.21
C ALA A 561 -9.39 11.60 -16.54
N PHE A 562 -9.17 11.85 -17.82
CA PHE A 562 -8.79 13.15 -18.34
C PHE A 562 -9.69 13.53 -19.52
N ALA A 563 -9.81 14.83 -19.77
CA ALA A 563 -10.59 15.36 -20.88
C ALA A 563 -9.69 16.10 -21.88
N ILE A 564 -9.98 15.95 -23.16
CA ILE A 564 -9.31 16.67 -24.26
C ILE A 564 -10.33 17.61 -24.89
N SER A 565 -10.01 18.90 -24.95
CA SER A 565 -10.83 19.93 -25.60
C SER A 565 -9.93 21.04 -26.13
N GLU A 566 -10.25 21.58 -27.30
CA GLU A 566 -9.59 22.78 -27.87
C GLU A 566 -10.33 24.07 -27.43
N ASP A 567 -11.48 23.93 -26.74
CA ASP A 567 -12.21 25.04 -26.11
C ASP A 567 -11.72 25.25 -24.66
N ALA A 568 -10.87 26.26 -24.47
CA ALA A 568 -10.29 26.60 -23.16
C ALA A 568 -11.33 26.96 -22.09
N ALA A 569 -12.51 27.46 -22.49
CA ALA A 569 -13.60 27.73 -21.55
C ALA A 569 -14.15 26.43 -20.95
N VAL A 570 -14.20 25.35 -21.74
CA VAL A 570 -14.61 24.02 -21.27
C VAL A 570 -13.59 23.45 -20.31
N CYS A 571 -12.30 23.50 -20.64
CA CYS A 571 -11.24 22.99 -19.77
C CYS A 571 -11.27 23.68 -18.40
N LYS A 572 -11.40 25.01 -18.39
CA LYS A 572 -11.51 25.80 -17.16
C LYS A 572 -12.75 25.43 -16.36
N ALA A 573 -13.92 25.39 -17.00
CA ALA A 573 -15.17 25.05 -16.33
C ALA A 573 -15.11 23.65 -15.70
N LEU A 574 -14.63 22.63 -16.44
CA LEU A 574 -14.48 21.27 -15.91
C LEU A 574 -13.54 21.21 -14.70
N SER A 575 -12.40 21.90 -14.76
CA SER A 575 -11.46 21.95 -13.63
C SER A 575 -12.10 22.56 -12.38
N GLN A 576 -12.86 23.65 -12.54
CA GLN A 576 -13.55 24.30 -11.42
C GLN A 576 -14.72 23.46 -10.90
N THR A 577 -15.43 22.77 -11.79
CA THR A 577 -16.52 21.86 -11.42
C THR A 577 -16.01 20.67 -10.60
N ILE A 578 -14.83 20.12 -10.90
CA ILE A 578 -14.21 19.05 -10.09
C ILE A 578 -14.02 19.52 -8.63
N GLU A 579 -13.52 20.74 -8.42
CA GLU A 579 -13.32 21.30 -7.08
C GLU A 579 -14.64 21.47 -6.31
N ILE A 580 -15.71 21.91 -6.98
CA ILE A 580 -17.02 22.12 -6.35
C ILE A 580 -17.79 20.81 -6.13
N LEU A 581 -17.63 19.81 -7.01
CA LEU A 581 -18.47 18.61 -7.00
C LEU A 581 -17.79 17.37 -6.41
N GLU A 582 -16.50 17.16 -6.68
CA GLU A 582 -15.77 15.98 -6.21
C GLU A 582 -14.76 16.34 -5.12
N GLY A 583 -14.33 17.60 -5.08
CA GLY A 583 -13.34 18.13 -4.15
C GLY A 583 -11.95 18.03 -4.74
N HIS A 584 -11.46 16.80 -4.94
CA HIS A 584 -10.15 16.54 -5.53
C HIS A 584 -10.11 15.23 -6.32
N THR A 585 -9.21 15.17 -7.28
CA THR A 585 -8.87 13.92 -7.98
C THR A 585 -8.07 13.02 -7.03
N SER A 586 -8.41 11.73 -6.98
CA SER A 586 -7.74 10.74 -6.12
C SER A 586 -6.22 10.75 -6.32
N VAL A 587 -5.47 11.10 -5.25
CA VAL A 587 -4.00 11.18 -5.26
C VAL A 587 -3.38 9.81 -5.59
N ILE A 588 -3.86 8.73 -4.95
CA ILE A 588 -3.37 7.38 -5.22
C ILE A 588 -3.56 6.98 -6.68
N SER A 589 -4.73 7.28 -7.26
CA SER A 589 -5.02 6.91 -8.65
C SER A 589 -4.09 7.62 -9.62
N GLN A 590 -3.80 8.91 -9.39
CA GLN A 590 -2.83 9.67 -10.18
C GLN A 590 -1.41 9.08 -10.07
N HIS A 591 -0.98 8.69 -8.87
CA HIS A 591 0.32 8.06 -8.66
C HIS A 591 0.44 6.69 -9.33
N TYR A 592 -0.60 5.88 -9.23
CA TYR A 592 -0.67 4.57 -9.86
C TYR A 592 -0.54 4.66 -11.38
N TYR A 593 -1.45 5.41 -12.02
CA TYR A 593 -1.43 5.57 -13.46
C TYR A 593 -0.22 6.38 -13.94
N GLY A 594 0.26 7.34 -13.15
CA GLY A 594 1.49 8.06 -13.43
C GLY A 594 2.71 7.14 -13.49
N CYS A 595 2.82 6.19 -12.55
CA CYS A 595 3.87 5.16 -12.55
C CYS A 595 3.75 4.25 -13.78
N LEU A 596 2.56 3.75 -14.07
CA LEU A 596 2.32 2.88 -15.24
C LEU A 596 2.69 3.58 -16.56
N LEU A 597 2.22 4.81 -16.77
CA LEU A 597 2.52 5.59 -17.97
C LEU A 597 4.02 5.91 -18.08
N HIS A 598 4.68 6.21 -16.96
CA HIS A 598 6.12 6.44 -16.93
C HIS A 598 6.91 5.19 -17.35
N GLU A 599 6.54 4.01 -16.84
CA GLU A 599 7.16 2.74 -17.26
C GLU A 599 6.93 2.49 -18.76
N LEU A 600 5.71 2.68 -19.28
CA LEU A 600 5.42 2.56 -20.71
C LEU A 600 6.27 3.51 -21.57
N LEU A 601 6.49 4.74 -21.11
CA LEU A 601 7.35 5.71 -21.80
C LEU A 601 8.84 5.30 -21.81
N ALA A 602 9.30 4.51 -20.84
CA ALA A 602 10.68 4.05 -20.78
C ALA A 602 11.02 2.98 -21.84
N PHE A 603 10.03 2.23 -22.35
CA PHE A 603 10.23 1.16 -23.34
C PHE A 603 10.37 1.65 -24.78
N GLN A 604 10.36 2.95 -25.04
CA GLN A 604 10.42 3.47 -26.40
C GLN A 604 11.79 3.25 -27.06
N ILE A 605 11.80 2.45 -28.12
CA ILE A 605 12.90 2.38 -29.10
C ILE A 605 12.60 3.45 -30.14
N GLY A 606 13.45 4.49 -30.19
CA GLY A 606 13.17 5.74 -30.89
C GLY A 606 12.71 5.60 -32.33
N ASP A 607 11.42 5.79 -32.57
CA ASP A 607 10.88 6.23 -33.85
C ASP A 607 10.42 7.68 -33.70
N HIS A 608 11.37 8.61 -33.83
CA HIS A 608 11.09 10.03 -33.98
C HIS A 608 10.56 10.28 -35.38
N HIS A 609 9.34 9.84 -35.69
CA HIS A 609 8.66 10.31 -36.88
C HIS A 609 8.46 11.82 -36.77
N ALA A 610 8.80 12.56 -37.84
CA ALA A 610 8.63 14.00 -37.90
C ALA A 610 7.15 14.33 -37.62
N GLN A 611 6.90 15.22 -36.65
CA GLN A 611 5.55 15.67 -36.33
C GLN A 611 4.88 16.23 -37.60
N GLN A 612 3.79 15.61 -38.03
CA GLN A 612 2.91 16.22 -39.03
C GLN A 612 2.16 17.37 -38.38
N GLU A 613 2.15 18.53 -39.02
CA GLU A 613 1.30 19.65 -38.59
C GLU A 613 -0.17 19.23 -38.66
N ARG A 614 -0.89 19.37 -37.54
CA ARG A 614 -2.32 19.08 -37.47
C ARG A 614 -3.08 20.03 -38.39
N GLN A 615 -4.02 19.50 -39.18
CA GLN A 615 -4.92 20.33 -39.97
C GLN A 615 -5.86 21.11 -39.03
N PRO A 616 -6.03 22.43 -39.24
CA PRO A 616 -6.95 23.22 -38.45
C PRO A 616 -8.39 22.79 -38.74
N ALA A 617 -9.20 22.66 -37.68
CA ALA A 617 -10.62 22.39 -37.79
C ALA A 617 -11.33 23.47 -38.62
N GLU A 618 -12.34 23.07 -39.42
CA GLU A 618 -13.16 24.01 -40.17
C GLU A 618 -13.97 24.90 -39.21
N VAL A 619 -13.54 26.16 -39.05
CA VAL A 619 -14.22 27.15 -38.21
C VAL A 619 -15.46 27.65 -38.92
N THR A 620 -16.65 27.17 -38.50
CA THR A 620 -17.93 27.72 -38.95
C THR A 620 -18.50 28.64 -37.86
N PRO A 621 -18.94 29.87 -38.16
CA PRO A 621 -19.41 30.85 -37.15
C PRO A 621 -20.80 30.54 -36.56
N GLN A 622 -21.21 29.27 -36.49
CA GLN A 622 -22.46 28.88 -35.85
C GLN A 622 -22.37 29.08 -34.33
N LYS A 623 -23.43 29.65 -33.75
CA LYS A 623 -23.52 29.96 -32.32
C LYS A 623 -23.70 28.67 -31.52
N ILE A 624 -22.60 28.09 -31.04
CA ILE A 624 -22.59 26.97 -30.09
C ILE A 624 -23.24 27.43 -28.79
N ILE A 625 -23.98 26.54 -28.13
CA ILE A 625 -24.60 26.86 -26.84
C ILE A 625 -23.56 27.08 -25.74
N GLY A 626 -23.77 28.15 -24.95
CA GLY A 626 -22.95 28.48 -23.78
C GLY A 626 -23.34 27.68 -22.53
N PHE A 627 -22.62 27.91 -21.43
CA PHE A 627 -22.98 27.35 -20.13
C PHE A 627 -24.19 28.07 -19.54
N SER A 628 -24.93 27.40 -18.65
CA SER A 628 -26.06 28.03 -17.96
C SER A 628 -25.61 29.24 -17.15
N ASN A 629 -26.48 30.25 -17.06
CA ASN A 629 -26.20 31.44 -16.25
C ASN A 629 -25.96 31.08 -14.78
N SER A 630 -26.78 30.19 -14.24
CA SER A 630 -26.67 29.65 -12.88
C SER A 630 -25.30 29.03 -12.58
N ALA A 631 -24.77 28.21 -13.49
CA ALA A 631 -23.45 27.61 -13.35
C ALA A 631 -22.36 28.68 -13.42
N LEU A 632 -22.39 29.56 -14.42
CA LEU A 632 -21.35 30.59 -14.59
C LEU A 632 -21.31 31.60 -13.45
N THR A 633 -22.46 32.06 -12.96
CA THR A 633 -22.51 32.96 -11.79
C THR A 633 -21.90 32.28 -10.58
N THR A 634 -22.19 30.99 -10.37
CA THR A 634 -21.58 30.23 -9.27
C THR A 634 -20.06 30.09 -9.45
N LEU A 635 -19.58 29.80 -10.67
CA LEU A 635 -18.15 29.71 -10.99
C LEU A 635 -17.42 31.06 -10.96
N GLU A 636 -18.12 32.19 -11.09
CA GLU A 636 -17.57 33.54 -10.95
C GLU A 636 -17.52 33.98 -9.47
N GLU A 637 -18.48 33.53 -8.66
CA GLU A 637 -18.60 33.88 -7.24
C GLU A 637 -17.76 33.00 -6.31
N ALA A 638 -17.55 31.72 -6.68
CA ALA A 638 -16.83 30.76 -5.86
C ALA A 638 -15.32 31.07 -5.78
N GLU A 639 -14.74 30.77 -4.63
CA GLU A 639 -13.29 30.87 -4.42
C GLU A 639 -12.67 29.51 -4.71
N PHE A 640 -11.81 29.46 -5.73
CA PHE A 640 -11.12 28.25 -6.16
C PHE A 640 -9.66 28.23 -5.71
N PHE A 641 -9.12 27.03 -5.71
CA PHE A 641 -7.70 26.77 -5.59
C PHE A 641 -6.89 27.60 -6.58
N VAL A 642 -5.82 28.22 -6.08
CA VAL A 642 -4.89 29.02 -6.88
C VAL A 642 -3.66 28.16 -7.19
N PRO A 643 -3.42 27.77 -8.47
CA PRO A 643 -2.26 26.97 -8.81
C PRO A 643 -0.95 27.68 -8.46
N GLU A 644 0.08 26.91 -8.09
CA GLU A 644 1.43 27.44 -7.88
C GLU A 644 1.91 28.21 -9.12
N SER A 645 2.09 29.52 -8.99
CA SER A 645 2.78 30.31 -10.01
C SER A 645 4.29 30.07 -9.87
N LYS A 646 5.01 29.92 -10.99
CA LYS A 646 6.48 29.71 -11.00
C LYS A 646 7.28 30.79 -10.25
N ASP A 647 6.67 31.93 -9.93
CA ASP A 647 7.34 33.11 -9.37
C ASP A 647 7.10 33.33 -7.85
N CYS A 648 6.21 32.57 -7.20
CA CYS A 648 6.04 32.58 -5.73
C CYS A 648 5.35 31.30 -5.24
N SER A 649 5.95 30.59 -4.27
CA SER A 649 5.29 29.46 -3.58
C SER A 649 4.18 29.97 -2.67
N VAL A 650 2.95 29.90 -3.16
CA VAL A 650 1.73 30.30 -2.42
C VAL A 650 1.58 29.41 -1.19
N ILE A 651 1.24 30.02 -0.05
CA ILE A 651 0.93 29.30 1.19
C ILE A 651 -0.59 29.21 1.32
N HIS A 652 -1.12 27.99 1.44
CA HIS A 652 -2.56 27.74 1.45
C HIS A 652 -3.12 27.58 2.87
N MET A 653 -3.84 28.60 3.36
CA MET A 653 -4.69 28.52 4.56
C MET A 653 -6.19 28.50 4.20
N ASP A 654 -6.53 28.31 2.93
CA ASP A 654 -7.88 28.36 2.37
C ASP A 654 -8.55 27.00 2.21
N LEU A 655 -7.82 25.89 2.40
CA LEU A 655 -8.29 24.53 2.10
C LEU A 655 -8.83 23.76 3.31
N ASP A 656 -9.79 22.87 3.08
CA ASP A 656 -10.46 22.02 4.09
C ASP A 656 -9.73 20.67 4.31
N ARG A 657 -8.40 20.69 4.30
CA ARG A 657 -7.56 19.49 4.49
C ARG A 657 -6.40 19.73 5.44
N SER A 658 -5.86 18.63 5.96
CA SER A 658 -4.66 18.64 6.79
C SER A 658 -3.42 18.40 5.95
N PHE A 659 -2.42 19.28 6.05
CA PHE A 659 -1.07 19.11 5.53
C PHE A 659 -0.08 18.68 6.63
N LEU A 660 -0.59 18.13 7.73
CA LEU A 660 0.24 17.49 8.73
C LEU A 660 0.84 16.20 8.18
N SER A 661 2.07 15.90 8.61
CA SER A 661 2.79 14.66 8.31
C SER A 661 1.93 13.43 8.59
N VAL A 662 1.85 12.54 7.62
CA VAL A 662 1.16 11.25 7.75
C VAL A 662 1.97 10.34 8.68
N PRO A 663 1.37 9.79 9.74
CA PRO A 663 2.08 8.91 10.66
C PRO A 663 2.51 7.59 10.02
N SER A 664 3.61 6.99 10.50
CA SER A 664 4.13 5.73 9.96
C SER A 664 3.13 4.57 10.00
N ALA A 665 2.27 4.50 11.02
CA ALA A 665 1.21 3.50 11.13
C ALA A 665 0.16 3.64 10.00
N VAL A 666 -0.10 4.87 9.56
CA VAL A 666 -0.99 5.16 8.43
C VAL A 666 -0.31 4.77 7.13
N SER A 667 0.94 5.20 6.91
CA SER A 667 1.75 4.78 5.74
C SER A 667 1.87 3.26 5.64
N ALA A 668 2.11 2.55 6.74
CA ALA A 668 2.18 1.09 6.77
C ALA A 668 0.84 0.44 6.42
N SER A 669 -0.27 0.96 6.92
CA SER A 669 -1.62 0.43 6.61
C SER A 669 -2.00 0.64 5.14
N ILE A 670 -1.65 1.80 4.56
CA ILE A 670 -1.81 2.08 3.14
C ILE A 670 -0.95 1.11 2.34
N PHE A 671 0.35 1.04 2.62
CA PHE A 671 1.26 0.18 1.88
C PHE A 671 0.84 -1.30 1.91
N GLU A 672 0.45 -1.79 3.07
CA GLU A 672 -0.07 -3.15 3.23
C GLU A 672 -1.27 -3.42 2.33
N SER A 673 -2.19 -2.46 2.20
CA SER A 673 -3.37 -2.63 1.37
C SER A 673 -3.03 -2.89 -0.11
N PHE A 674 -1.92 -2.34 -0.61
CA PHE A 674 -1.47 -2.54 -1.98
C PHE A 674 -0.61 -3.79 -2.15
N VAL A 675 0.18 -4.14 -1.13
CA VAL A 675 1.12 -5.27 -1.18
C VAL A 675 0.41 -6.63 -1.10
N ARG A 676 -0.75 -6.68 -0.43
CA ARG A 676 -1.54 -7.90 -0.30
C ARG A 676 -2.12 -8.33 -1.66
N GLN A 677 -2.36 -9.63 -1.78
CA GLN A 677 -3.13 -10.23 -2.87
C GLN A 677 -4.49 -10.69 -2.34
N ASN A 678 -5.50 -10.71 -3.21
CA ASN A 678 -6.79 -11.33 -2.96
C ASN A 678 -7.49 -10.85 -1.68
N ILE A 679 -7.49 -9.54 -1.41
CA ILE A 679 -8.30 -8.97 -0.32
C ILE A 679 -9.75 -9.37 -0.56
N THR A 680 -10.35 -10.06 0.39
CA THR A 680 -11.76 -10.50 0.28
C THR A 680 -12.71 -9.32 0.56
N ASP A 681 -13.97 -9.44 0.13
CA ASP A 681 -14.96 -8.38 0.40
C ASP A 681 -15.23 -8.23 1.89
N SER A 682 -15.18 -9.32 2.66
CA SER A 682 -15.27 -9.28 4.12
C SER A 682 -14.06 -8.62 4.76
N GLU A 683 -12.86 -8.73 4.18
CA GLU A 683 -11.65 -8.04 4.64
C GLU A 683 -11.70 -6.53 4.35
N ALA A 684 -12.34 -6.13 3.26
CA ALA A 684 -12.55 -4.72 2.89
C ALA A 684 -13.84 -4.11 3.46
N ASP A 685 -14.67 -4.89 4.17
CA ASP A 685 -15.90 -4.37 4.76
C ASP A 685 -15.61 -3.45 5.95
N VAL A 686 -15.92 -2.15 5.78
CA VAL A 686 -15.73 -1.11 6.79
C VAL A 686 -16.98 -0.85 7.64
N ARG A 687 -18.10 -1.51 7.34
CA ARG A 687 -19.40 -1.21 7.93
C ARG A 687 -19.39 -1.29 9.46
N SER A 688 -18.99 -2.43 10.02
CA SER A 688 -18.97 -2.64 11.47
C SER A 688 -18.04 -1.67 12.18
N SER A 689 -16.88 -1.39 11.57
CA SER A 689 -15.89 -0.48 12.12
C SER A 689 -16.37 0.98 12.14
N ILE A 690 -17.13 1.42 11.12
CA ILE A 690 -17.79 2.74 11.07
C ILE A 690 -18.95 2.82 12.07
N GLU A 691 -19.78 1.78 12.17
CA GLU A 691 -20.84 1.72 13.17
C GLU A 691 -20.28 1.82 14.60
N LYS A 692 -19.20 1.09 14.90
CA LYS A 692 -18.46 1.18 16.18
C LYS A 692 -17.89 2.58 16.40
N LEU A 693 -17.29 3.18 15.38
CA LEU A 693 -16.76 4.55 15.44
C LEU A 693 -17.85 5.56 15.81
N VAL A 694 -18.97 5.51 15.10
CA VAL A 694 -20.09 6.46 15.28
C VAL A 694 -20.80 6.20 16.62
N GLY A 695 -20.94 4.94 17.03
CA GLY A 695 -21.44 4.58 18.36
C GLY A 695 -20.55 5.12 19.48
N ASN A 696 -19.23 4.98 19.37
CA ASN A 696 -18.29 5.44 20.39
C ASN A 696 -18.17 6.98 20.48
N ASN A 697 -18.28 7.67 19.34
CA ASN A 697 -18.05 9.12 19.27
C ASN A 697 -19.32 9.95 19.44
N TYR A 698 -20.46 9.44 18.98
CA TYR A 698 -21.71 10.19 18.90
C TYR A 698 -22.89 9.46 19.55
N GLY A 699 -22.68 8.25 20.07
CA GLY A 699 -23.72 7.46 20.72
C GLY A 699 -24.82 6.98 19.78
N LEU A 700 -24.60 6.89 18.47
CA LEU A 700 -25.62 6.34 17.56
C LEU A 700 -25.71 4.82 17.76
N PRO A 701 -26.90 4.23 18.01
CA PRO A 701 -27.01 2.79 18.25
C PRO A 701 -26.63 1.97 16.99
N GLY A 702 -25.88 0.88 17.17
CA GLY A 702 -25.60 -0.09 16.10
C GLY A 702 -26.80 -1.00 15.81
N ASP A 703 -26.69 -1.86 14.79
CA ASP A 703 -27.75 -2.81 14.40
C ASP A 703 -28.01 -3.88 15.51
N ASP A 704 -27.04 -4.16 16.40
CA ASP A 704 -27.11 -5.22 17.45
C ASP A 704 -27.65 -4.77 18.82
N CYS A 705 -28.47 -3.72 18.90
CA CYS A 705 -29.00 -3.25 20.18
C CYS A 705 -30.18 -4.16 20.66
N PRO A 706 -30.05 -4.91 21.77
CA PRO A 706 -31.03 -5.95 22.15
C PRO A 706 -32.39 -5.41 22.62
N ASP A 707 -32.52 -4.10 22.84
CA ASP A 707 -33.73 -3.47 23.39
C ASP A 707 -34.68 -2.87 22.33
N ILE A 708 -34.36 -2.95 21.02
CA ILE A 708 -35.23 -2.44 19.94
C ILE A 708 -35.83 -3.62 19.17
N ALA A 709 -37.00 -4.05 19.61
CA ALA A 709 -37.78 -5.14 19.02
C ALA A 709 -38.05 -4.93 17.52
N GLU A 710 -37.66 -5.93 16.71
CA GLU A 710 -38.31 -6.48 15.50
C GLU A 710 -38.82 -5.54 14.38
N SER A 711 -38.55 -4.23 14.42
CA SER A 711 -39.11 -3.26 13.45
C SER A 711 -38.17 -2.14 12.99
N ALA A 712 -36.92 -2.08 13.46
CA ALA A 712 -35.97 -1.07 13.01
C ALA A 712 -35.33 -1.49 11.68
N TYR A 713 -35.57 -0.73 10.62
CA TYR A 713 -34.90 -0.88 9.33
C TYR A 713 -33.38 -0.89 9.53
N ARG A 714 -32.68 -1.87 8.94
CA ARG A 714 -31.21 -1.90 8.89
C ARG A 714 -30.71 -0.58 8.28
N LYS A 715 -29.81 0.12 8.97
CA LYS A 715 -29.29 1.42 8.48
C LYS A 715 -28.52 1.21 7.19
N GLU A 716 -28.79 2.01 6.16
CA GLU A 716 -28.00 1.95 4.93
C GLU A 716 -26.75 2.80 5.09
N ILE A 717 -25.58 2.27 4.72
CA ILE A 717 -24.33 3.03 4.70
C ILE A 717 -23.83 3.08 3.27
N VAL A 718 -23.62 4.30 2.77
CA VAL A 718 -23.07 4.58 1.45
C VAL A 718 -21.66 5.14 1.60
N TYR A 719 -20.74 4.70 0.76
CA TYR A 719 -19.34 5.15 0.77
C TYR A 719 -19.05 6.01 -0.45
N GLY A 720 -18.23 7.04 -0.27
CA GLY A 720 -17.78 7.94 -1.33
C GLY A 720 -16.28 8.18 -1.27
N SER A 721 -15.70 8.55 -2.40
CA SER A 721 -14.30 9.01 -2.49
C SER A 721 -14.05 10.28 -1.67
N SER A 722 -15.07 11.09 -1.43
CA SER A 722 -15.03 12.26 -0.53
C SER A 722 -16.40 12.51 0.11
N CYS A 723 -16.41 13.23 1.25
CA CYS A 723 -17.65 13.72 1.85
C CYS A 723 -18.45 14.66 0.93
N LEU A 724 -17.77 15.44 0.07
CA LEU A 724 -18.40 16.36 -0.88
C LEU A 724 -19.19 15.62 -1.96
N ALA A 725 -18.65 14.52 -2.51
CA ALA A 725 -19.36 13.69 -3.47
C ALA A 725 -20.66 13.10 -2.88
N LEU A 726 -20.62 12.68 -1.61
CA LEU A 726 -21.80 12.21 -0.87
C LEU A 726 -22.80 13.33 -0.58
N PHE A 727 -22.32 14.50 -0.17
CA PHE A 727 -23.16 15.67 0.06
C PHE A 727 -23.93 16.07 -1.20
N ASN A 728 -23.29 15.99 -2.37
CA ASN A 728 -23.94 16.34 -3.63
C ASN A 728 -25.09 15.39 -4.01
N LYS A 729 -25.01 14.12 -3.61
CA LYS A 729 -26.14 13.20 -3.75
C LYS A 729 -27.32 13.63 -2.87
N LEU A 730 -27.07 14.12 -1.65
CA LEU A 730 -28.12 14.66 -0.78
C LEU A 730 -28.79 15.90 -1.40
N ILE A 731 -28.00 16.77 -2.06
CA ILE A 731 -28.56 17.90 -2.82
C ILE A 731 -29.45 17.42 -3.96
N ILE A 732 -29.01 16.43 -4.75
CA ILE A 732 -29.83 15.85 -5.83
C ILE A 732 -31.14 15.27 -5.27
N CYS A 733 -31.08 14.53 -4.16
CA CYS A 733 -32.28 14.04 -3.47
C CYS A 733 -33.21 15.18 -3.05
N CYS A 734 -32.67 16.26 -2.49
CA CYS A 734 -33.44 17.44 -2.13
C CYS A 734 -34.14 18.06 -3.35
N VAL A 735 -33.42 18.24 -4.47
CA VAL A 735 -33.95 18.81 -5.71
C VAL A 735 -35.06 17.94 -6.31
N GLN A 736 -34.86 16.62 -6.40
CA GLN A 736 -35.85 15.69 -6.92
C GLN A 736 -37.11 15.64 -6.06
N GLU A 737 -36.96 15.80 -4.75
CA GLU A 737 -38.08 15.92 -3.82
C GLU A 737 -38.74 17.31 -3.82
N GLN A 738 -38.26 18.26 -4.63
CA GLN A 738 -38.69 19.67 -4.63
C GLN A 738 -38.54 20.34 -3.25
N GLY A 739 -37.53 19.92 -2.49
CA GLY A 739 -37.21 20.44 -1.16
C GLY A 739 -36.51 21.79 -1.18
N THR A 740 -36.20 22.29 0.00
CA THR A 740 -35.40 23.51 0.21
C THR A 740 -34.36 23.25 1.29
N PHE A 741 -33.10 23.53 1.00
CA PHE A 741 -31.96 23.30 1.87
C PHE A 741 -31.68 24.52 2.74
N PHE A 742 -31.56 24.34 4.04
CA PHE A 742 -31.31 25.38 5.03
C PHE A 742 -29.88 25.25 5.51
N PHE A 743 -29.09 26.29 5.26
CA PHE A 743 -27.71 26.39 5.69
C PHE A 743 -27.56 27.41 6.81
N PRO A 744 -26.88 27.11 7.94
CA PRO A 744 -26.47 28.16 8.86
C PRO A 744 -25.58 29.19 8.15
N MET A 745 -25.74 30.46 8.51
CA MET A 745 -24.77 31.49 8.17
C MET A 745 -23.42 31.08 8.79
N GLY A 746 -22.37 30.96 7.96
CA GLY A 746 -21.13 30.29 8.36
C GLY A 746 -21.08 28.80 8.03
N THR A 747 -21.70 28.37 6.94
CA THR A 747 -21.50 27.00 6.39
C THR A 747 -20.22 26.96 5.55
N ASN A 748 -19.65 25.76 5.38
CA ASN A 748 -18.59 25.51 4.39
C ASN A 748 -18.97 26.07 3.00
N GLY A 749 -18.13 26.95 2.46
CA GLY A 749 -18.37 27.65 1.19
C GLY A 749 -18.52 26.71 -0.01
N HIS A 750 -17.83 25.57 -0.01
CA HIS A 750 -17.92 24.59 -1.09
C HIS A 750 -19.30 23.92 -1.15
N TYR A 751 -19.92 23.59 0.00
CA TYR A 751 -21.27 23.03 0.02
C TYR A 751 -22.32 24.01 -0.48
N VAL A 752 -22.20 25.29 -0.09
CA VAL A 752 -23.11 26.33 -0.57
C VAL A 752 -22.92 26.56 -2.07
N ALA A 753 -21.66 26.59 -2.55
CA ALA A 753 -21.36 26.70 -3.97
C ALA A 753 -21.90 25.49 -4.76
N ALA A 754 -21.72 24.27 -4.26
CA ALA A 754 -22.22 23.06 -4.91
C ALA A 754 -23.74 23.04 -5.00
N ALA A 755 -24.44 23.42 -3.92
CA ALA A 755 -25.89 23.55 -3.91
C ALA A 755 -26.40 24.58 -4.94
N LYS A 756 -25.76 25.75 -5.02
CA LYS A 756 -26.05 26.78 -6.03
C LYS A 756 -25.77 26.29 -7.45
N PHE A 757 -24.63 25.61 -7.66
CA PHE A 757 -24.24 25.06 -8.96
C PHE A 757 -25.26 24.03 -9.48
N MET A 758 -25.78 23.19 -8.59
CA MET A 758 -26.84 22.21 -8.90
C MET A 758 -28.25 22.84 -8.92
N ASN A 759 -28.36 24.16 -8.84
CA ASN A 759 -29.61 24.92 -8.85
C ASN A 759 -30.62 24.47 -7.77
N ALA A 760 -30.11 24.11 -6.59
CA ALA A 760 -30.94 23.76 -5.44
C ALA A 760 -31.54 25.00 -4.80
N LYS A 761 -32.78 24.90 -4.29
CA LYS A 761 -33.38 25.97 -3.48
C LYS A 761 -32.71 25.99 -2.12
N THR A 762 -32.12 27.11 -1.74
CA THR A 762 -31.43 27.27 -0.46
C THR A 762 -31.96 28.45 0.34
N LEU A 763 -32.03 28.33 1.66
CA LEU A 763 -32.31 29.38 2.62
C LEU A 763 -31.22 29.42 3.70
N THR A 764 -31.04 30.57 4.33
CA THR A 764 -30.00 30.77 5.36
C THR A 764 -30.63 30.87 6.74
N ILE A 765 -30.11 30.10 7.70
CA ILE A 765 -30.46 30.20 9.12
C ILE A 765 -29.51 31.24 9.74
N PRO A 766 -30.04 32.31 10.37
CA PRO A 766 -29.20 33.33 10.99
C PRO A 766 -28.45 32.75 12.20
N THR A 767 -27.17 33.12 12.32
CA THR A 767 -26.28 32.78 13.44
C THR A 767 -25.64 34.06 13.98
N ASN A 768 -25.00 34.00 15.16
CA ASN A 768 -24.39 35.17 15.79
C ASN A 768 -22.98 34.89 16.30
N VAL A 769 -22.19 35.96 16.45
CA VAL A 769 -20.79 35.85 16.90
C VAL A 769 -20.65 35.40 18.36
N GLU A 770 -21.62 35.75 19.21
CA GLU A 770 -21.58 35.46 20.66
C GLU A 770 -21.61 33.95 20.95
N SER A 771 -22.35 33.20 20.13
CA SER A 771 -22.42 31.74 20.16
C SER A 771 -21.31 31.05 19.34
N GLY A 772 -20.40 31.81 18.73
CA GLY A 772 -19.41 31.25 17.80
C GLY A 772 -20.01 30.78 16.48
N PHE A 773 -21.10 31.42 16.05
CA PHE A 773 -21.91 31.09 14.86
C PHE A 773 -22.60 29.71 14.93
N LYS A 774 -22.96 29.27 16.13
CA LYS A 774 -23.85 28.13 16.33
C LYS A 774 -25.27 28.43 15.82
N ILE A 775 -25.99 27.39 15.44
CA ILE A 775 -27.44 27.45 15.26
C ILE A 775 -28.07 27.47 16.65
N GLU A 776 -28.88 28.49 16.91
CA GLU A 776 -29.72 28.54 18.09
C GLU A 776 -31.09 27.89 17.80
N PRO A 777 -31.64 27.06 18.70
CA PRO A 777 -32.93 26.39 18.47
C PRO A 777 -34.07 27.35 18.12
N ILE A 778 -34.10 28.53 18.74
CA ILE A 778 -35.12 29.57 18.49
C ILE A 778 -34.98 30.14 17.07
N ALA A 779 -33.74 30.39 16.63
CA ALA A 779 -33.47 30.90 15.28
C ALA A 779 -33.82 29.86 14.21
N LEU A 780 -33.54 28.58 14.47
CA LEU A 780 -33.92 27.48 13.59
C LEU A 780 -35.44 27.35 13.47
N ASP A 781 -36.17 27.34 14.59
CA ASP A 781 -37.63 27.20 14.57
C ASP A 781 -38.29 28.37 13.84
N ALA A 782 -37.85 29.61 14.10
CA ALA A 782 -38.34 30.79 13.41
C ALA A 782 -38.06 30.76 11.89
N ALA A 783 -36.88 30.31 11.47
CA ALA A 783 -36.54 30.20 10.05
C ALA A 783 -37.38 29.14 9.32
N LEU A 784 -37.65 28.01 9.98
CA LEU A 784 -38.50 26.95 9.42
C LEU A 784 -39.97 27.39 9.38
N GLU A 785 -40.47 28.04 10.42
CA GLU A 785 -41.83 28.57 10.47
C GLU A 785 -42.09 29.60 9.37
N ASP A 786 -41.22 30.62 9.25
CA ASP A 786 -41.33 31.62 8.18
C ASP A 786 -41.31 30.97 6.79
N ALA A 787 -40.44 29.99 6.58
CA ALA A 787 -40.34 29.34 5.29
C ALA A 787 -41.57 28.49 4.92
N ILE A 788 -42.17 27.82 5.91
CA ILE A 788 -43.38 27.01 5.70
C ILE A 788 -44.60 27.92 5.49
N GLU A 789 -44.77 28.95 6.31
CA GLU A 789 -45.94 29.81 6.29
C GLU A 789 -45.90 30.86 5.17
N ASN A 790 -44.75 31.48 4.94
CA ASN A 790 -44.62 32.62 4.01
C ASN A 790 -43.98 32.24 2.67
N ASN A 791 -43.11 31.21 2.63
CA ASN A 791 -42.38 30.82 1.42
C ASN A 791 -42.87 29.51 0.77
N ASN A 792 -43.97 28.92 1.26
CA ASN A 792 -44.57 27.67 0.77
C ASN A 792 -43.56 26.50 0.67
N VAL A 793 -42.65 26.37 1.65
CA VAL A 793 -41.70 25.25 1.71
C VAL A 793 -42.36 24.03 2.32
N PHE A 794 -42.50 22.94 1.54
CA PHE A 794 -43.15 21.71 2.01
C PHE A 794 -42.19 20.64 2.55
N ARG A 795 -40.90 20.73 2.20
CA ARG A 795 -39.88 19.71 2.51
C ARG A 795 -38.55 20.39 2.90
N PRO A 796 -38.43 20.91 4.13
CA PRO A 796 -37.20 21.52 4.60
C PRO A 796 -36.11 20.46 4.83
N TRP A 797 -34.90 20.76 4.40
CA TRP A 797 -33.67 20.02 4.67
C TRP A 797 -32.74 20.90 5.47
N VAL A 798 -32.30 20.50 6.67
CA VAL A 798 -31.47 21.31 7.56
C VAL A 798 -30.06 20.73 7.62
N TYR A 799 -29.05 21.55 7.35
CA TYR A 799 -27.64 21.20 7.49
C TYR A 799 -27.11 21.59 8.87
N ILE A 800 -26.46 20.66 9.56
CA ILE A 800 -25.82 20.86 10.85
C ILE A 800 -24.39 20.29 10.80
N SER A 801 -23.37 21.14 10.87
CA SER A 801 -21.97 20.71 11.03
C SER A 801 -21.65 20.52 12.51
N GLY A 802 -21.40 19.30 12.96
CA GLY A 802 -21.03 19.05 14.36
C GLY A 802 -20.63 17.61 14.67
N PRO A 803 -20.02 17.33 15.84
CA PRO A 803 -19.83 18.24 16.98
C PRO A 803 -19.02 19.51 16.72
N THR A 804 -17.97 19.42 15.90
CA THR A 804 -17.13 20.56 15.53
C THR A 804 -17.72 21.29 14.33
N ILE A 805 -17.92 22.61 14.46
CA ILE A 805 -18.44 23.47 13.40
C ILE A 805 -17.31 23.86 12.45
N ASN A 806 -17.46 23.63 11.16
CA ASN A 806 -16.62 24.26 10.13
C ASN A 806 -17.38 25.45 9.54
N PRO A 807 -16.84 26.69 9.56
CA PRO A 807 -15.44 27.07 9.83
C PRO A 807 -15.06 27.58 11.22
N SER A 808 -16.02 27.77 12.14
CA SER A 808 -15.73 28.47 13.41
C SER A 808 -14.88 27.67 14.41
N GLY A 809 -14.88 26.33 14.33
CA GLY A 809 -14.16 25.46 15.24
C GLY A 809 -14.82 25.29 16.62
N PHE A 810 -16.01 25.85 16.85
CA PHE A 810 -16.76 25.68 18.11
C PHE A 810 -17.43 24.31 18.21
N LEU A 811 -17.69 23.86 19.43
CA LEU A 811 -18.33 22.58 19.71
C LEU A 811 -19.79 22.74 20.14
N TYR A 812 -20.70 22.03 19.48
CA TYR A 812 -22.03 21.77 20.01
C TYR A 812 -21.96 20.78 21.18
N SER A 813 -22.60 21.11 22.29
CA SER A 813 -22.87 20.22 23.41
C SER A 813 -23.95 19.20 23.07
N ASP A 814 -24.03 18.15 23.88
CA ASP A 814 -25.07 17.12 23.76
C ASP A 814 -26.50 17.68 23.88
N ASN A 815 -26.73 18.70 24.72
CA ASN A 815 -28.06 19.32 24.85
C ASN A 815 -28.42 20.16 23.62
N GLU A 816 -27.47 20.95 23.10
CA GLU A 816 -27.71 21.81 21.93
C GLU A 816 -28.13 20.98 20.71
N ILE A 817 -27.45 19.87 20.41
CA ILE A 817 -27.82 19.02 19.26
C ILE A 817 -29.20 18.37 19.46
N LYS A 818 -29.56 17.97 20.68
CA LYS A 818 -30.87 17.40 20.98
C LYS A 818 -31.99 18.39 20.75
N ASP A 819 -31.81 19.64 21.18
CA ASP A 819 -32.79 20.70 20.98
C ASP A 819 -32.97 21.01 19.48
N LEU A 820 -31.88 21.07 18.71
CA LEU A 820 -31.94 21.30 17.26
C LEU A 820 -32.66 20.17 16.51
N VAL A 821 -32.36 18.92 16.84
CA VAL A 821 -33.02 17.75 16.24
C VAL A 821 -34.50 17.70 16.62
N SER A 822 -34.85 18.08 17.85
CA SER A 822 -36.24 18.18 18.32
C SER A 822 -37.05 19.20 17.50
N VAL A 823 -36.49 20.40 17.27
CA VAL A 823 -37.09 21.42 16.40
C VAL A 823 -37.30 20.87 14.97
N CYS A 824 -36.29 20.20 14.41
CA CYS A 824 -36.41 19.60 13.08
C CYS A 824 -37.51 18.53 13.02
N ALA A 825 -37.63 17.68 14.05
CA ALA A 825 -38.66 16.66 14.13
C ALA A 825 -40.07 17.27 14.19
N HIS A 826 -40.27 18.31 15.01
CA HIS A 826 -41.55 19.02 15.11
C HIS A 826 -42.00 19.64 13.77
N ARG A 827 -41.05 20.15 12.98
CA ARG A 827 -41.31 20.75 11.67
C ARG A 827 -41.21 19.74 10.50
N SER A 828 -41.10 18.44 10.80
CA SER A 828 -40.93 17.36 9.80
C SER A 828 -39.80 17.61 8.79
N ALA A 829 -38.72 18.23 9.25
CA ALA A 829 -37.53 18.50 8.44
C ALA A 829 -36.66 17.24 8.29
N ARG A 830 -35.97 17.15 7.16
CA ARG A 830 -34.86 16.20 6.98
C ARG A 830 -33.59 16.83 7.50
N VAL A 831 -32.76 16.08 8.20
CA VAL A 831 -31.56 16.62 8.86
C VAL A 831 -30.31 15.99 8.29
N VAL A 832 -29.37 16.80 7.82
CA VAL A 832 -28.01 16.38 7.48
C VAL A 832 -27.10 16.75 8.64
N ILE A 833 -26.57 15.75 9.33
CA ILE A 833 -25.61 15.89 10.43
C ILE A 833 -24.24 15.59 9.85
N ASP A 834 -23.43 16.62 9.63
CA ASP A 834 -22.09 16.48 9.10
C ASP A 834 -21.05 16.44 10.22
N THR A 835 -20.44 15.28 10.41
CA THR A 835 -19.37 15.00 11.37
C THR A 835 -17.98 15.03 10.75
N SER A 836 -17.84 15.31 9.45
CA SER A 836 -16.57 15.24 8.68
C SER A 836 -15.43 16.09 9.24
N PHE A 837 -15.75 17.20 9.90
CA PHE A 837 -14.76 18.10 10.53
C PHE A 837 -14.50 17.81 12.02
N SER A 838 -15.08 16.73 12.55
CA SER A 838 -14.97 16.32 13.96
C SER A 838 -13.93 15.22 14.16
N GLY A 839 -13.55 14.98 15.41
CA GLY A 839 -12.52 14.01 15.80
C GLY A 839 -11.16 14.62 16.12
N LEU A 840 -10.98 15.92 15.93
CA LEU A 840 -9.76 16.68 16.28
C LEU A 840 -10.05 17.77 17.34
N GLU A 841 -10.96 17.50 18.27
CA GLU A 841 -11.28 18.39 19.37
C GLU A 841 -10.12 18.46 20.37
N PHE A 842 -9.65 19.66 20.69
CA PHE A 842 -8.48 19.89 21.56
C PHE A 842 -8.78 20.74 22.81
N GLN A 843 -9.98 21.31 22.90
CA GLN A 843 -10.50 21.98 24.09
C GLN A 843 -11.84 21.36 24.48
N THR A 844 -11.78 20.25 25.22
CA THR A 844 -12.95 19.45 25.63
C THR A 844 -13.28 19.59 27.12
N ASP A 845 -12.63 20.53 27.83
CA ASP A 845 -12.84 20.71 29.27
C ASP A 845 -14.29 21.14 29.54
N GLY A 846 -15.04 20.29 30.26
CA GLY A 846 -16.46 20.54 30.56
C GLY A 846 -17.42 20.32 29.38
N TRP A 847 -16.93 19.85 28.23
CA TRP A 847 -17.77 19.49 27.08
C TRP A 847 -18.36 18.08 27.23
N SER A 848 -19.68 17.96 27.09
CA SER A 848 -20.35 16.66 27.03
C SER A 848 -20.34 16.11 25.61
N ARG A 849 -19.73 14.94 25.44
CA ARG A 849 -19.77 14.20 24.17
C ARG A 849 -21.21 13.89 23.79
N TRP A 850 -21.53 14.02 22.51
CA TRP A 850 -22.84 13.68 21.97
C TRP A 850 -23.21 12.23 22.28
N ASN A 851 -24.45 12.03 22.70
CA ASN A 851 -25.05 10.73 22.85
C ASN A 851 -26.44 10.69 22.21
N LEU A 852 -26.45 10.48 20.90
CA LEU A 852 -27.65 10.39 20.08
C LEU A 852 -28.49 9.12 20.35
N SER A 853 -28.04 8.19 21.19
CA SER A 853 -28.86 7.03 21.60
C SER A 853 -29.98 7.47 22.53
N THR A 854 -29.77 8.51 23.35
CA THR A 854 -30.82 9.04 24.22
C THR A 854 -31.94 9.71 23.44
N LEU A 855 -31.61 10.23 22.25
CA LEU A 855 -32.61 10.65 21.29
C LEU A 855 -33.45 9.47 20.79
N SER A 856 -32.95 8.22 20.79
CA SER A 856 -33.74 7.07 20.33
C SER A 856 -35.00 6.82 21.18
N TYR A 857 -35.03 7.20 22.45
CA TYR A 857 -36.23 7.06 23.29
C TYR A 857 -37.30 8.11 22.96
N ASP A 858 -36.92 9.36 22.70
CA ASP A 858 -37.86 10.44 22.30
C ASP A 858 -38.17 10.44 20.78
N ILE A 859 -37.22 10.00 19.95
CA ILE A 859 -37.34 9.87 18.48
C ILE A 859 -38.08 8.59 18.07
N CYS A 860 -38.00 7.47 18.80
CA CYS A 860 -38.83 6.28 18.49
C CYS A 860 -40.33 6.55 18.61
N LEU A 861 -40.75 7.57 19.38
CA LEU A 861 -42.14 8.05 19.39
C LEU A 861 -42.45 8.98 18.20
N CYS A 862 -41.45 9.63 17.60
CA CYS A 862 -41.55 10.39 16.35
C CYS A 862 -41.14 9.55 15.13
N SER A 863 -42.05 8.69 14.65
CA SER A 863 -41.91 7.94 13.38
C SER A 863 -41.62 8.78 12.12
N THR A 864 -41.51 10.11 12.23
CA THR A 864 -41.44 11.11 11.17
C THR A 864 -40.03 11.66 10.87
N LEU A 865 -39.06 11.59 11.80
CA LEU A 865 -37.73 12.18 11.54
C LEU A 865 -36.91 11.35 10.53
N THR A 866 -36.30 12.03 9.57
CA THR A 866 -35.34 11.43 8.63
C THR A 866 -34.02 12.17 8.77
N TYR A 867 -32.93 11.45 9.06
CA TYR A 867 -31.60 12.03 9.18
C TYR A 867 -30.58 11.30 8.30
N PHE A 868 -29.57 12.06 7.91
CA PHE A 868 -28.42 11.62 7.14
C PHE A 868 -27.18 12.03 7.92
N MET A 869 -26.37 11.07 8.36
CA MET A 869 -25.10 11.37 9.02
C MET A 869 -23.98 11.25 8.00
N LEU A 870 -23.39 12.39 7.65
CA LEU A 870 -22.23 12.49 6.76
C LEU A 870 -20.96 12.49 7.61
N GLY A 871 -19.93 11.75 7.19
CA GLY A 871 -18.64 11.73 7.86
C GLY A 871 -17.49 11.49 6.91
N GLU A 872 -16.28 11.78 7.38
CA GLU A 872 -15.03 11.71 6.62
C GLU A 872 -13.94 11.16 7.53
N LEU A 873 -13.20 10.14 7.07
CA LEU A 873 -12.21 9.46 7.91
C LEU A 873 -10.82 10.08 7.83
N SER A 874 -10.52 10.83 6.77
CA SER A 874 -9.18 11.35 6.48
C SER A 874 -8.59 12.21 7.61
N LEU A 875 -9.32 13.24 8.04
CA LEU A 875 -8.90 14.12 9.14
C LEU A 875 -8.83 13.38 10.48
N GLN A 876 -9.86 12.60 10.78
CA GLN A 876 -10.00 11.96 12.09
C GLN A 876 -8.95 10.86 12.33
N LEU A 877 -8.48 10.19 11.27
CA LEU A 877 -7.46 9.13 11.34
C LEU A 877 -6.08 9.61 10.91
N THR A 878 -5.87 10.92 10.75
CA THR A 878 -4.59 11.52 10.37
C THR A 878 -4.06 11.02 9.01
N ALA A 879 -4.97 10.59 8.14
CA ALA A 879 -4.71 10.09 6.79
C ALA A 879 -4.80 11.23 5.77
N SER A 880 -4.03 12.29 6.02
CA SER A 880 -3.90 13.45 5.15
C SER A 880 -3.64 13.04 3.69
N GLY A 881 -4.40 13.57 2.74
CA GLY A 881 -4.24 13.28 1.30
C GLY A 881 -5.01 12.06 0.80
N LEU A 882 -5.70 11.33 1.69
CA LEU A 882 -6.53 10.18 1.35
C LEU A 882 -7.95 10.34 1.87
N ASP A 883 -8.88 10.61 0.96
CA ASP A 883 -10.28 10.86 1.31
C ASP A 883 -11.08 9.55 1.31
N PHE A 884 -11.95 9.41 2.31
CA PHE A 884 -12.89 8.33 2.52
C PHE A 884 -14.12 8.85 3.25
N GLY A 885 -15.15 9.17 2.46
CA GLY A 885 -16.43 9.63 2.96
C GLY A 885 -17.39 8.47 3.26
N PHE A 886 -18.25 8.65 4.26
CA PHE A 886 -19.37 7.74 4.52
C PHE A 886 -20.66 8.51 4.84
N LEU A 887 -21.80 7.90 4.49
CA LEU A 887 -23.13 8.45 4.71
C LEU A 887 -24.03 7.36 5.34
N ILE A 888 -24.52 7.60 6.55
CA ILE A 888 -25.47 6.73 7.23
C ILE A 888 -26.88 7.29 7.07
N CYS A 889 -27.77 6.51 6.45
CA CYS A 889 -29.15 6.88 6.22
C CYS A 889 -30.07 6.25 7.27
N SER A 890 -30.86 7.08 7.96
CA SER A 890 -31.85 6.57 8.94
C SER A 890 -33.01 5.83 8.28
N LYS A 891 -33.35 6.22 7.06
CA LYS A 891 -34.32 5.59 6.16
C LYS A 891 -33.75 5.67 4.75
N PRO A 892 -33.89 4.63 3.91
CA PRO A 892 -33.45 4.71 2.53
C PRO A 892 -34.22 5.83 1.82
N PRO A 893 -33.55 6.77 1.12
CA PRO A 893 -34.24 7.74 0.30
C PRO A 893 -34.94 7.03 -0.87
N ASN A 894 -35.97 7.65 -1.45
CA ASN A 894 -36.65 7.11 -2.63
C ASN A 894 -35.78 7.11 -3.90
N VAL A 895 -34.55 7.62 -3.80
CA VAL A 895 -33.60 7.85 -4.90
C VAL A 895 -32.40 6.97 -4.67
N GLU A 896 -31.92 6.32 -5.72
CA GLU A 896 -30.72 5.49 -5.65
C GLU A 896 -29.50 6.37 -5.34
N LEU A 897 -28.84 6.11 -4.20
CA LEU A 897 -27.62 6.80 -3.78
C LEU A 897 -26.35 6.15 -4.36
N SER A 898 -26.48 5.29 -5.37
CA SER A 898 -25.33 4.62 -5.99
C SER A 898 -24.44 5.61 -6.75
N PHE A 899 -23.14 5.33 -6.69
CA PHE A 899 -22.11 6.03 -7.45
C PHE A 899 -21.68 5.17 -8.63
N GLY A 900 -21.32 5.82 -9.73
CA GLY A 900 -20.40 5.22 -10.70
C GLY A 900 -19.05 4.92 -10.04
N SER A 901 -18.24 4.07 -10.66
CA SER A 901 -16.95 3.59 -10.13
C SER A 901 -16.01 4.72 -9.67
N LEU A 902 -15.91 5.82 -10.42
CA LEU A 902 -15.00 6.96 -10.15
C LEU A 902 -15.17 7.64 -8.77
N SER A 903 -16.37 7.62 -8.19
CA SER A 903 -16.64 8.29 -6.89
C SER A 903 -16.77 7.29 -5.74
N GLN A 904 -16.44 6.01 -5.95
CA GLN A 904 -16.40 5.00 -4.88
C GLN A 904 -14.97 4.85 -4.33
N PRO A 905 -14.81 4.63 -3.02
CA PRO A 905 -13.49 4.32 -2.49
C PRO A 905 -13.07 2.91 -2.93
N HIS A 906 -11.84 2.83 -3.42
CA HIS A 906 -11.20 1.59 -3.86
C HIS A 906 -11.12 0.54 -2.75
N LYS A 907 -11.11 -0.75 -3.12
CA LYS A 907 -11.04 -1.87 -2.18
C LYS A 907 -9.81 -1.83 -1.26
N THR A 908 -8.65 -1.45 -1.78
CA THR A 908 -7.44 -1.32 -0.95
C THR A 908 -7.58 -0.17 0.05
N LEU A 909 -8.22 0.93 -0.36
CA LEU A 909 -8.48 2.07 0.54
C LEU A 909 -9.46 1.68 1.64
N LYS A 910 -10.54 0.95 1.30
CA LYS A 910 -11.46 0.37 2.28
C LYS A 910 -10.72 -0.51 3.29
N TYR A 911 -9.85 -1.41 2.83
CA TYR A 911 -9.03 -2.24 3.72
C TYR A 911 -8.13 -1.40 4.64
N ALA A 912 -7.42 -0.40 4.08
CA ALA A 912 -6.53 0.47 4.85
C ALA A 912 -7.31 1.23 5.94
N PHE A 913 -8.44 1.84 5.60
CA PHE A 913 -9.28 2.56 6.58
C PHE A 913 -9.90 1.63 7.61
N ARG A 914 -10.31 0.42 7.22
CA ARG A 914 -10.75 -0.60 8.17
C ARG A 914 -9.66 -0.89 9.21
N LYS A 915 -8.41 -1.06 8.76
CA LYS A 915 -7.25 -1.32 9.64
C LYS A 915 -6.98 -0.17 10.59
N LEU A 916 -7.03 1.06 10.10
CA LEU A 916 -6.89 2.25 10.94
C LEU A 916 -8.01 2.36 11.98
N LEU A 917 -9.25 2.04 11.61
CA LEU A 917 -10.36 1.99 12.54
C LEU A 917 -10.17 0.89 13.60
N GLY A 918 -9.65 -0.29 13.22
CA GLY A 918 -9.30 -1.36 14.15
C GLY A 918 -8.22 -0.96 15.15
N LEU A 919 -7.18 -0.25 14.68
CA LEU A 919 -6.11 0.30 15.54
C LEU A 919 -6.62 1.39 16.49
N LYS A 920 -7.60 2.18 16.06
CA LYS A 920 -8.21 3.25 16.88
C LYS A 920 -9.20 2.73 17.91
N ASN A 921 -10.06 1.78 17.54
CA ASN A 921 -11.22 1.35 18.34
C ASN A 921 -10.88 0.30 19.41
N GLU A 922 -9.59 0.04 19.66
CA GLU A 922 -9.08 -0.99 20.58
C GLU A 922 -9.79 -2.35 20.36
N CYS A 923 -9.32 -3.05 19.33
CA CYS A 923 -9.73 -4.39 18.86
C CYS A 923 -11.14 -4.47 18.25
N ASP A 924 -11.19 -4.51 16.92
CA ASP A 924 -12.21 -5.30 16.21
C ASP A 924 -11.75 -6.77 16.31
N GLU A 925 -12.55 -7.66 16.91
CA GLU A 925 -12.22 -9.10 16.97
C GLU A 925 -12.06 -9.71 15.57
N HIS A 926 -12.64 -9.08 14.54
CA HIS A 926 -12.53 -9.44 13.13
C HIS A 926 -11.26 -8.96 12.41
N PHE A 927 -10.38 -8.17 13.06
CA PHE A 927 -9.04 -7.88 12.51
C PHE A 927 -8.09 -9.06 12.63
N SER A 928 -8.53 -10.12 13.29
CA SER A 928 -7.98 -11.43 13.04
C SER A 928 -8.31 -11.78 11.59
N SER A 929 -7.32 -11.67 10.69
CA SER A 929 -7.48 -12.20 9.33
C SER A 929 -7.98 -13.66 9.43
N PRO A 930 -8.56 -14.27 8.39
CA PRO A 930 -8.92 -15.69 8.41
C PRO A 930 -7.74 -16.59 8.85
N PHE A 931 -6.52 -16.06 8.72
CA PHE A 931 -5.27 -16.64 9.18
C PHE A 931 -5.04 -16.50 10.71
N TYR A 932 -5.48 -15.42 11.34
CA TYR A 932 -5.32 -15.13 12.78
C TYR A 932 -6.51 -15.58 13.63
N SER A 933 -7.73 -15.61 13.10
CA SER A 933 -8.91 -16.15 13.81
C SER A 933 -8.74 -17.65 14.09
N LEU A 934 -7.98 -18.32 13.22
CA LEU A 934 -7.52 -19.70 13.36
C LEU A 934 -6.49 -19.91 14.47
N ILE A 935 -5.66 -18.90 14.75
CA ILE A 935 -4.67 -18.90 15.84
C ILE A 935 -5.36 -18.66 17.19
N MET A 936 -6.43 -17.84 17.20
CA MET A 936 -7.10 -17.38 18.41
C MET A 936 -7.92 -18.47 19.13
N GLU A 937 -8.33 -19.54 18.45
CA GLU A 937 -9.18 -20.56 19.08
C GLU A 937 -8.44 -21.62 19.92
N GLN A 938 -7.11 -21.83 19.80
CA GLN A 938 -6.49 -23.03 20.40
C GLN A 938 -5.06 -22.98 21.01
N GLN A 939 -4.42 -21.83 21.30
CA GLN A 939 -3.17 -21.81 22.10
C GLN A 939 -2.95 -20.58 23.02
N ASP A 940 -2.68 -20.82 24.31
CA ASP A 940 -2.31 -19.82 25.33
C ASP A 940 -1.03 -19.00 25.00
N LYS A 941 -0.09 -19.56 24.22
CA LYS A 941 1.16 -18.86 23.83
C LYS A 941 1.04 -17.97 22.59
N GLY A 942 0.11 -18.30 21.68
CA GLY A 942 -0.29 -17.41 20.58
C GLY A 942 -1.02 -16.17 21.11
N GLN A 943 -1.78 -16.35 22.20
CA GLN A 943 -2.32 -15.24 22.99
C GLN A 943 -1.22 -14.36 23.61
N GLU A 944 -0.17 -14.91 24.23
CA GLU A 944 0.91 -14.07 24.80
C GLU A 944 1.69 -13.27 23.73
N TRP A 945 2.02 -13.88 22.58
CA TRP A 945 2.71 -13.18 21.49
C TRP A 945 1.79 -12.16 20.80
N PHE A 946 0.52 -12.51 20.54
CA PHE A 946 -0.47 -11.56 20.00
C PHE A 946 -0.82 -10.48 21.02
N GLU A 947 -0.85 -10.77 22.31
CA GLU A 947 -0.98 -9.77 23.38
C GLU A 947 0.27 -8.91 23.49
N GLN A 948 1.47 -9.41 23.18
CA GLN A 948 2.71 -8.61 23.15
C GLN A 948 2.78 -7.73 21.90
N VAL A 949 2.40 -8.23 20.71
CA VAL A 949 2.30 -7.45 19.46
C VAL A 949 1.14 -6.44 19.56
N GLN A 950 -0.02 -6.85 20.07
CA GLN A 950 -1.09 -5.93 20.41
C GLN A 950 -0.70 -5.00 21.54
N LYS A 951 0.08 -5.38 22.56
CA LYS A 951 0.60 -4.43 23.57
C LYS A 951 1.59 -3.44 22.98
N ALA A 952 2.35 -3.83 21.94
CA ALA A 952 3.30 -2.96 21.25
C ALA A 952 2.59 -1.94 20.34
N ASP A 953 1.46 -2.30 19.72
CA ASP A 953 0.64 -1.40 18.89
C ASP A 953 -0.57 -0.77 19.62
N LYS A 954 -0.94 -1.26 20.81
CA LYS A 954 -2.07 -0.75 21.62
C LYS A 954 -1.85 0.70 21.96
N GLY A 955 -2.77 1.54 21.52
CA GLY A 955 -2.75 2.97 21.76
C GLY A 955 -1.75 3.75 20.90
N LYS A 956 -0.98 3.13 20.00
CA LYS A 956 -0.01 3.84 19.14
C LYS A 956 -0.70 4.89 18.27
N LEU A 957 -1.78 4.51 17.57
CA LEU A 957 -2.57 5.45 16.76
C LEU A 957 -3.34 6.47 17.62
N SER A 958 -3.91 6.04 18.75
CA SER A 958 -4.61 6.94 19.68
C SER A 958 -3.68 8.01 20.27
N ASN A 959 -2.45 7.63 20.64
CA ASN A 959 -1.40 8.55 21.10
C ASN A 959 -1.00 9.53 20.00
N ILE A 960 -0.83 9.05 18.76
CA ILE A 960 -0.54 9.90 17.60
C ILE A 960 -1.66 10.93 17.37
N ILE A 961 -2.94 10.52 17.46
CA ILE A 961 -4.08 11.44 17.36
C ILE A 961 -4.06 12.47 18.49
N MET A 962 -3.71 12.08 19.72
CA MET A 962 -3.55 13.00 20.85
C MET A 962 -2.43 14.02 20.62
N GLU A 963 -1.27 13.58 20.11
CA GLU A 963 -0.16 14.47 19.75
C GLU A 963 -0.57 15.46 18.66
N GLN A 964 -1.32 15.01 17.65
CA GLN A 964 -1.87 15.89 16.62
C GLN A 964 -2.82 16.94 17.20
N ARG A 965 -3.74 16.54 18.09
CA ARG A 965 -4.65 17.49 18.78
C ARG A 965 -3.89 18.55 19.56
N GLU A 966 -2.85 18.16 20.30
CA GLU A 966 -2.03 19.11 21.05
C GLU A 966 -1.22 20.04 20.13
N LYS A 967 -0.73 19.53 18.99
CA LYS A 967 -0.07 20.35 17.96
C LYS A 967 -1.05 21.38 17.37
N LEU A 968 -2.26 20.96 17.03
CA LEU A 968 -3.32 21.84 16.53
C LEU A 968 -3.71 22.90 17.57
N LYS A 969 -3.84 22.53 18.85
CA LYS A 969 -4.09 23.47 19.96
C LYS A 969 -3.04 24.57 20.05
N LYS A 970 -1.76 24.21 20.02
CA LYS A 970 -0.65 25.16 20.06
C LYS A 970 -0.68 26.12 18.88
N ARG A 971 -0.99 25.61 17.69
CA ARG A 971 -1.10 26.41 16.47
C ARG A 971 -2.30 27.34 16.48
N ALA A 972 -3.46 26.86 16.91
CA ALA A 972 -4.64 27.69 17.07
C ALA A 972 -4.37 28.86 18.03
N ASN A 973 -3.73 28.59 19.17
CA ASN A 973 -3.33 29.62 20.13
C ASN A 973 -2.32 30.63 19.55
N LYS A 974 -1.34 30.16 18.77
CA LYS A 974 -0.35 31.02 18.12
C LYS A 974 -0.98 31.89 17.04
N LEU A 975 -1.77 31.29 16.14
CA LEU A 975 -2.48 32.01 15.08
C LEU A 975 -3.43 33.07 15.66
N ARG A 976 -4.21 32.73 16.70
CA ARG A 976 -5.07 33.69 17.40
C ARG A 976 -4.29 34.92 17.87
N LYS A 977 -3.19 34.71 18.61
CA LYS A 977 -2.34 35.81 19.11
C LYS A 977 -1.75 36.66 17.98
N THR A 978 -1.31 36.04 16.90
CA THR A 978 -0.77 36.74 15.73
C THR A 978 -1.84 37.57 15.03
N LEU A 979 -3.04 37.03 14.82
CA LEU A 979 -4.15 37.73 14.18
C LEU A 979 -4.61 38.93 15.04
N GLU A 980 -4.79 38.73 16.35
CA GLU A 980 -5.16 39.78 17.30
C GLU A 980 -4.14 40.92 17.33
N SER A 981 -2.83 40.60 17.39
CA SER A 981 -1.77 41.63 17.34
C SER A 981 -1.67 42.34 15.99
N CYS A 982 -2.18 41.70 14.93
CA CYS A 982 -2.29 42.28 13.59
C CYS A 982 -3.63 42.97 13.33
N GLY A 983 -4.46 43.23 14.35
CA GLY A 983 -5.69 44.02 14.21
C GLY A 983 -6.87 43.27 13.60
N TRP A 984 -6.89 41.94 13.76
CA TRP A 984 -8.05 41.10 13.45
C TRP A 984 -8.83 40.76 14.73
N ASP A 985 -10.15 40.78 14.66
CA ASP A 985 -11.03 40.28 15.73
C ASP A 985 -11.27 38.78 15.50
N VAL A 986 -10.63 37.95 16.32
CA VAL A 986 -10.65 36.49 16.18
C VAL A 986 -11.83 35.89 16.96
N VAL A 987 -12.57 35.02 16.29
CA VAL A 987 -13.58 34.18 16.91
C VAL A 987 -12.85 32.92 17.37
N GLY A 988 -12.99 32.58 18.65
CA GLY A 988 -12.30 31.44 19.25
C GLY A 988 -12.61 30.10 18.56
N GLY A 989 -12.13 29.01 19.14
CA GLY A 989 -12.37 27.68 18.61
C GLY A 989 -11.86 26.62 19.57
N ASP A 990 -12.57 25.50 19.60
CA ASP A 990 -12.40 24.41 20.56
C ASP A 990 -11.90 23.11 19.88
N GLY A 991 -12.00 23.04 18.55
CA GLY A 991 -11.60 21.87 17.76
C GLY A 991 -11.48 22.15 16.26
N GLY A 992 -11.08 21.12 15.52
CA GLY A 992 -10.96 21.16 14.07
C GLY A 992 -9.64 21.78 13.59
N ILE A 993 -9.64 22.28 12.35
CA ILE A 993 -8.44 22.78 11.67
C ILE A 993 -8.53 24.25 11.23
N SER A 994 -9.64 24.93 11.52
CA SER A 994 -9.90 26.28 11.05
C SER A 994 -10.39 27.22 12.14
N MET A 995 -10.23 28.52 11.91
CA MET A 995 -10.82 29.58 12.74
C MET A 995 -11.28 30.76 11.90
N LEU A 996 -12.16 31.58 12.48
CA LEU A 996 -12.69 32.78 11.86
C LEU A 996 -12.07 34.04 12.45
N ALA A 997 -11.81 35.03 11.60
CA ALA A 997 -11.36 36.34 12.05
C ALA A 997 -11.88 37.46 11.14
N LYS A 998 -12.21 38.60 11.75
CA LYS A 998 -12.67 39.81 11.07
C LYS A 998 -11.52 40.82 10.96
N PRO A 999 -11.22 41.37 9.78
CA PRO A 999 -10.09 42.29 9.57
C PRO A 999 -10.42 43.73 10.00
N THR A 1000 -10.84 43.93 11.24
CA THR A 1000 -11.42 45.19 11.72
C THR A 1000 -10.49 46.40 11.52
N ALA A 1001 -9.17 46.25 11.72
CA ALA A 1001 -8.21 47.34 11.50
C ALA A 1001 -8.02 47.73 10.01
N TYR A 1002 -8.38 46.84 9.08
CA TYR A 1002 -8.15 46.99 7.65
C TYR A 1002 -9.38 47.51 6.89
N ILE A 1003 -10.59 47.25 7.38
CA ILE A 1003 -11.83 47.64 6.69
C ILE A 1003 -11.81 49.15 6.36
N SER A 1004 -12.17 49.49 5.12
CA SER A 1004 -12.17 50.83 4.54
C SER A 1004 -10.79 51.51 4.38
N ARG A 1005 -9.68 50.85 4.72
CA ARG A 1005 -8.32 51.34 4.40
C ARG A 1005 -8.06 51.22 2.90
N SER A 1006 -7.43 52.22 2.32
CA SER A 1006 -7.01 52.16 0.91
C SER A 1006 -5.71 51.39 0.80
N PHE A 1007 -5.65 50.43 -0.11
CA PHE A 1007 -4.46 49.62 -0.36
C PHE A 1007 -4.20 49.51 -1.86
N LYS A 1008 -2.92 49.57 -2.25
CA LYS A 1008 -2.49 49.51 -3.64
C LYS A 1008 -1.25 48.65 -3.77
N ILE A 1009 -1.34 47.66 -4.64
CA ILE A 1009 -0.25 46.79 -5.08
C ILE A 1009 -0.43 46.48 -6.56
N ASP A 1010 0.58 45.90 -7.22
CA ASP A 1010 0.46 45.56 -8.63
C ASP A 1010 -0.74 44.62 -8.90
N GLY A 1011 -1.62 45.04 -9.81
CA GLY A 1011 -2.87 44.35 -10.13
C GLY A 1011 -3.99 44.45 -9.08
N PHE A 1012 -3.87 45.25 -8.02
CA PHE A 1012 -4.96 45.50 -7.05
C PHE A 1012 -4.93 46.93 -6.50
N GLU A 1013 -6.05 47.65 -6.60
CA GLU A 1013 -6.24 48.98 -6.01
C GLU A 1013 -7.68 49.12 -5.52
N GLY A 1014 -7.86 49.44 -4.24
CA GLY A 1014 -9.19 49.57 -3.67
C GLY A 1014 -9.20 49.85 -2.17
N LYS A 1015 -10.41 50.04 -1.64
CA LYS A 1015 -10.65 50.04 -0.19
C LYS A 1015 -10.88 48.61 0.27
N LEU A 1016 -10.16 48.19 1.30
CA LEU A 1016 -10.23 46.83 1.81
C LEU A 1016 -11.59 46.57 2.48
N ASP A 1017 -12.15 45.40 2.23
CA ASP A 1017 -13.35 44.85 2.85
C ASP A 1017 -13.19 43.34 3.07
N GLY A 1018 -14.18 42.68 3.70
CA GLY A 1018 -14.12 41.24 3.97
C GLY A 1018 -14.05 40.35 2.72
N CYS A 1019 -14.43 40.86 1.55
CA CYS A 1019 -14.45 40.10 0.30
C CYS A 1019 -13.14 40.22 -0.47
N ASN A 1020 -12.58 41.42 -0.56
CA ASN A 1020 -11.42 41.72 -1.40
C ASN A 1020 -10.08 41.58 -0.66
N ILE A 1021 -10.10 41.47 0.67
CA ILE A 1021 -8.89 41.32 1.49
C ILE A 1021 -8.11 40.05 1.17
N ARG A 1022 -8.80 38.96 0.78
CA ARG A 1022 -8.16 37.72 0.32
C ARG A 1022 -7.16 38.01 -0.81
N GLU A 1023 -7.59 38.76 -1.82
CA GLU A 1023 -6.77 39.08 -2.99
C GLU A 1023 -5.60 40.02 -2.62
N ALA A 1024 -5.87 40.98 -1.73
CA ALA A 1024 -4.84 41.89 -1.21
C ALA A 1024 -3.74 41.13 -0.45
N VAL A 1025 -4.11 40.18 0.42
CA VAL A 1025 -3.16 39.34 1.17
C VAL A 1025 -2.37 38.45 0.21
N LEU A 1026 -3.05 37.73 -0.68
CA LEU A 1026 -2.41 36.82 -1.64
C LEU A 1026 -1.37 37.52 -2.51
N ARG A 1027 -1.72 38.67 -3.12
CA ARG A 1027 -0.80 39.41 -4.00
C ARG A 1027 0.37 40.05 -3.28
N SER A 1028 0.21 40.39 -2.00
CA SER A 1028 1.23 41.14 -1.25
C SER A 1028 2.19 40.26 -0.49
N THR A 1029 1.75 39.09 -0.02
CA THR A 1029 2.56 38.22 0.83
C THR A 1029 2.66 36.78 0.32
N GLY A 1030 1.84 36.39 -0.67
CA GLY A 1030 1.77 35.01 -1.15
C GLY A 1030 0.92 34.08 -0.27
N LEU A 1031 0.19 34.63 0.70
CA LEU A 1031 -0.69 33.86 1.59
C LEU A 1031 -2.13 33.82 1.06
N CYS A 1032 -2.69 32.63 0.87
CA CYS A 1032 -4.08 32.43 0.47
C CYS A 1032 -4.96 32.11 1.69
N ILE A 1033 -6.10 32.80 1.82
CA ILE A 1033 -7.10 32.62 2.88
C ILE A 1033 -8.50 32.56 2.25
N SER A 1034 -9.53 32.13 2.97
CA SER A 1034 -10.92 32.19 2.46
C SER A 1034 -11.59 33.50 2.91
N SER A 1035 -12.25 34.22 2.00
CA SER A 1035 -12.87 35.52 2.31
C SER A 1035 -14.26 35.39 2.92
N SER A 1036 -14.90 36.54 3.24
CA SER A 1036 -16.29 36.58 3.68
C SER A 1036 -17.29 36.05 2.64
N LYS A 1037 -16.92 36.00 1.35
CA LYS A 1037 -17.75 35.37 0.31
C LYS A 1037 -17.84 33.87 0.50
N TRP A 1038 -16.72 33.24 0.86
CA TRP A 1038 -16.64 31.80 1.09
C TRP A 1038 -17.33 31.41 2.40
N THR A 1039 -17.14 32.18 3.48
CA THR A 1039 -17.79 31.88 4.78
C THR A 1039 -19.29 32.20 4.77
N GLY A 1040 -19.74 33.13 3.92
CA GLY A 1040 -21.09 33.67 3.93
C GLY A 1040 -21.40 34.54 5.15
N ILE A 1041 -20.40 34.83 6.01
CA ILE A 1041 -20.55 35.67 7.20
C ILE A 1041 -19.99 37.06 6.87
N PRO A 1042 -20.74 38.15 7.07
CA PRO A 1042 -20.28 39.51 6.79
C PRO A 1042 -18.95 39.84 7.47
N ASP A 1043 -17.93 40.16 6.66
CA ASP A 1043 -16.56 40.52 7.06
C ASP A 1043 -15.69 39.43 7.72
N TYR A 1044 -16.19 38.21 7.96
CA TYR A 1044 -15.36 37.17 8.58
C TYR A 1044 -14.66 36.29 7.54
N CYS A 1045 -13.33 36.25 7.62
CA CYS A 1045 -12.47 35.38 6.81
C CYS A 1045 -12.14 34.09 7.59
N ARG A 1046 -11.81 33.03 6.87
CA ARG A 1046 -11.40 31.73 7.44
C ARG A 1046 -9.90 31.50 7.24
N PHE A 1047 -9.27 30.97 8.28
CA PHE A 1047 -7.87 30.56 8.31
C PHE A 1047 -7.77 29.09 8.74
N SER A 1048 -7.29 28.22 7.85
CA SER A 1048 -6.87 26.85 8.19
C SER A 1048 -5.47 26.86 8.79
N PHE A 1049 -5.24 26.10 9.86
CA PHE A 1049 -3.95 26.04 10.58
C PHE A 1049 -3.32 24.63 10.64
N ALA A 1050 -3.87 23.68 9.90
CA ALA A 1050 -3.31 22.33 9.74
C ALA A 1050 -2.25 22.27 8.62
N LEU A 1051 -1.19 23.10 8.69
CA LEU A 1051 -0.13 23.17 7.68
C LEU A 1051 1.11 22.31 8.03
N GLU A 1052 2.07 22.18 7.12
CA GLU A 1052 3.42 21.74 7.50
C GLU A 1052 4.05 22.77 8.48
N THR A 1053 5.02 22.37 9.30
CA THR A 1053 5.58 23.25 10.35
C THR A 1053 6.25 24.48 9.76
N SER A 1054 7.08 24.34 8.72
CA SER A 1054 7.74 25.48 8.08
C SER A 1054 6.74 26.39 7.36
N GLU A 1055 5.71 25.83 6.73
CA GLU A 1055 4.66 26.61 6.08
C GLU A 1055 3.79 27.39 7.08
N PHE A 1056 3.46 26.78 8.22
CA PHE A 1056 2.70 27.46 9.28
C PHE A 1056 3.47 28.67 9.81
N GLU A 1057 4.78 28.54 10.05
CA GLU A 1057 5.62 29.65 10.49
C GLU A 1057 5.70 30.75 9.44
N ARG A 1058 5.94 30.39 8.17
CA ARG A 1058 5.92 31.35 7.05
C ARG A 1058 4.56 32.05 6.91
N ALA A 1059 3.46 31.36 7.19
CA ALA A 1059 2.12 31.96 7.16
C ALA A 1059 1.96 33.04 8.23
N MET A 1060 2.50 32.83 9.44
CA MET A 1060 2.50 33.85 10.49
C MET A 1060 3.28 35.10 10.06
N ASP A 1061 4.46 34.90 9.45
CA ASP A 1061 5.27 36.00 8.93
C ASP A 1061 4.52 36.78 7.82
N CYS A 1062 3.77 36.08 6.96
CA CYS A 1062 2.95 36.72 5.94
C CYS A 1062 1.83 37.59 6.54
N ILE A 1063 1.17 37.13 7.62
CA ILE A 1063 0.14 37.92 8.32
C ILE A 1063 0.76 39.19 8.91
N ILE A 1064 1.91 39.07 9.57
CA ILE A 1064 2.65 40.21 10.16
C ILE A 1064 3.09 41.20 9.08
N ARG A 1065 3.64 40.70 7.97
CA ARG A 1065 4.05 41.53 6.83
C ARG A 1065 2.87 42.27 6.19
N PHE A 1066 1.72 41.63 6.07
CA PHE A 1066 0.52 42.29 5.54
C PHE A 1066 0.08 43.45 6.42
N ARG A 1067 0.13 43.28 7.75
CA ARG A 1067 -0.10 44.36 8.73
C ARG A 1067 0.84 45.53 8.48
N GLU A 1068 2.14 45.29 8.35
CA GLU A 1068 3.15 46.33 8.10
C GLU A 1068 2.88 47.10 6.79
N LEU A 1069 2.48 46.39 5.74
CA LEU A 1069 2.19 46.99 4.42
C LEU A 1069 0.95 47.89 4.43
N VAL A 1070 -0.08 47.57 5.22
CA VAL A 1070 -1.35 48.33 5.23
C VAL A 1070 -1.39 49.38 6.34
N LEU A 1071 -0.89 49.05 7.53
CA LEU A 1071 -0.99 49.87 8.74
C LEU A 1071 0.30 50.64 9.07
N GLY A 1072 1.44 50.27 8.47
CA GLY A 1072 2.76 50.89 8.70
C GLY A 1072 3.46 50.43 9.98
N GLU A 1073 4.74 50.78 10.13
CA GLU A 1073 5.45 50.68 11.41
C GLU A 1073 4.95 51.80 12.35
N GLU A 1074 4.09 51.48 13.31
CA GLU A 1074 3.96 52.34 14.48
C GLU A 1074 5.27 52.29 15.29
N GLN A 1075 6.09 53.34 15.17
CA GLN A 1075 7.12 53.62 16.17
C GLN A 1075 6.44 53.85 17.53
N GLY A 1076 6.51 52.88 18.46
CA GLY A 1076 6.11 53.16 19.84
C GLY A 1076 5.94 51.97 20.80
N SER A 1077 7.03 51.65 21.50
CA SER A 1077 7.13 51.00 22.82
C SER A 1077 6.75 49.52 22.99
N ILE A 1078 7.81 48.76 23.30
CA ILE A 1078 7.85 47.52 24.09
C ILE A 1078 6.93 47.59 25.32
#